data_AF-A0A395S925-F1
#
_entry.id   AF-A0A395S925-F1
#
_cell.length_a   1.000
_cell.length_b   1.000
_cell.length_c   1.000
_cell.angle_alpha   90.00
_cell.angle_beta   90.00
_cell.angle_gamma   90.00
#
_symmetry.space_group_name_H-M   'P 1'
#
loop_
_entity.id
_entity.type
_entity.pdbx_description
1 polymer ?
#
loop_
_entity_poly.entity_id
_entity_poly.type
_entity_poly.pdbx_seq_one_letter_code
_entity_poly.pdbx_strand_id
1 'polypeptide(L)'
;MPSNACDRCHRRKVRCDKIQPQCGPCKRADVACEYAVSEHQLRRRNIQKLERRIRDLQANNETLSEQLRRSEGPIQERHGSERDTTGSNTESPLGDGEVAEEVIQMSLIAGGGHHFVGSTSGLLLANLLQSRPQPSSSLHASGWKPNAISDLTPQGGSGLPPKTLASELLKAYCSHDHLCYPFLSTKSLYRSLDAVYEEGRDKDPVDAFFVDMTLAIGTAQVHKFNWNGVYDAETHYNRAMTRLADVLARDGIERLQALLLVCQYRMGTTSSNTTTSVWHLIGVAARTCLEMGLHRAATYALPPANEHDESRKAKEEEMETKRRCFWSLVALDRVTSLALGRPLALQLEDIDVDLPPSSTPDQLPEDSSPLSSAPYGTPQYRAATSVFVHIVRYRLICGKIINALHRSTKHVSFASISYEEMRTALARELQEWHTETANLPLVKSDATAASPASGSSFRCEEWYRLLYHNVHKREEMDSVAETENHQPVPPIRIGNVSGATGDHPHAMSRMVRTGNVNVITGDWLSEMNIAWNAITKQEVDPNLGYENGFFEQLDECLDDIIQRGIRVVTNAGALNTDALYDKVRALCEKRGYGDAIVAKVLGDDVSDVVMNGDVRVTHLDHPEQTLETWGFTPCCATAYIGCWGIVQALRAGARIVICGRCTDASPVMGAAAWYHGWREDQYEELAGSLLGAHLIECGPYVVGANFSGFKDFLPELVDIAFPIAEIDPRGRCIIGRTGEGGGRVTKETVTAQLLYELQGHLYLNPDVVADLSGVRVEQESPNRVSVSCVKGFPPPPTAKVMVAAKGGFQAEATFYINGLDVAEKAAMMKAQLAHMFKDANFSRLSIELYGTPADNPTSQQAGTVSLRVFAQARRKEDIEASKFKVPIYALRMQSYPGYHMNLDFRTMVPKPFMEMFPALMPVSAIDHRVVMSTGTKHRVEPPTHTAKYPIVRPSTETHGPVDMLTFGPIEWAPLGSVVHARSGDKGDNSNVGFFVRNDDEYAWLRNLLTVSKLKQLFGDDWFKMNPDRRVERVEFPGINAVHFRVLDNLNGGIASSDRIDGLGKGIGEYLRSRYVDVPKAFLDRGRI
;
A
#
# COMPACT_ATOMS: atom_id res chain seq x y z
N MET A 1 16.02 -57.43 -14.06
CA MET A 1 16.59 -56.46 -15.03
C MET A 1 16.00 -55.09 -14.74
N PRO A 2 16.71 -53.98 -15.02
CA PRO A 2 16.11 -52.64 -14.94
C PRO A 2 14.94 -52.50 -15.92
N SER A 3 13.90 -51.76 -15.54
CA SER A 3 12.73 -51.50 -16.39
C SER A 3 13.06 -50.59 -17.58
N ASN A 4 13.97 -49.64 -17.38
CA ASN A 4 14.26 -48.56 -18.33
C ASN A 4 15.51 -48.89 -19.17
N ALA A 5 15.76 -48.10 -20.22
CA ALA A 5 17.04 -48.12 -20.91
C ALA A 5 18.12 -47.41 -20.07
N CYS A 6 19.41 -47.72 -20.30
CA CYS A 6 20.50 -46.93 -19.74
C CYS A 6 20.56 -45.55 -20.40
N ASP A 7 21.10 -44.58 -19.68
CA ASP A 7 21.08 -43.16 -20.05
C ASP A 7 21.64 -42.90 -21.45
N ARG A 8 22.73 -43.57 -21.82
CA ARG A 8 23.33 -43.43 -23.16
C ARG A 8 22.41 -43.92 -24.28
N CYS A 9 21.78 -45.08 -24.10
CA CYS A 9 20.86 -45.63 -25.11
C CYS A 9 19.59 -44.77 -25.21
N HIS A 10 19.10 -44.24 -24.09
CA HIS A 10 18.01 -43.28 -24.05
C HIS A 10 18.37 -41.99 -24.82
N ARG A 11 19.48 -41.34 -24.47
CA ARG A 11 19.96 -40.10 -25.13
C ARG A 11 20.19 -40.28 -26.64
N ARG A 12 20.74 -41.41 -27.09
CA ARG A 12 20.94 -41.69 -28.53
C ARG A 12 19.72 -42.32 -29.22
N LYS A 13 18.58 -42.49 -28.54
CA LYS A 13 17.34 -43.12 -29.04
C LYS A 13 17.56 -44.51 -29.68
N VAL A 14 18.50 -45.29 -29.15
CA VAL A 14 18.80 -46.65 -29.63
C VAL A 14 18.26 -47.72 -28.66
N ARG A 15 17.84 -48.87 -29.21
CA ARG A 15 17.24 -49.96 -28.43
C ARG A 15 18.27 -50.60 -27.49
N CYS A 16 18.15 -50.33 -26.19
CA CYS A 16 18.93 -50.99 -25.15
C CYS A 16 18.46 -52.45 -24.96
N ASP A 17 19.41 -53.38 -24.85
CA ASP A 17 19.18 -54.78 -24.48
C ASP A 17 19.10 -55.02 -22.95
N LYS A 18 19.44 -53.99 -22.16
CA LYS A 18 19.31 -53.94 -20.68
C LYS A 18 20.14 -54.99 -19.93
N ILE A 19 21.14 -55.57 -20.60
CA ILE A 19 22.13 -56.46 -19.99
C ILE A 19 23.05 -55.64 -19.06
N GLN A 20 23.41 -56.25 -17.93
CA GLN A 20 24.37 -55.70 -16.96
C GLN A 20 25.61 -56.60 -16.89
N PRO A 21 26.80 -56.06 -16.55
CA PRO A 21 27.07 -54.68 -16.14
C PRO A 21 27.03 -53.65 -17.29
N GLN A 22 27.14 -54.07 -18.56
CA GLN A 22 27.22 -53.17 -19.70
C GLN A 22 26.30 -53.64 -20.84
N CYS A 23 25.48 -52.73 -21.38
CA CYS A 23 24.57 -53.02 -22.50
C CYS A 23 25.34 -53.31 -23.79
N GLY A 24 24.82 -54.14 -24.70
CA GLY A 24 25.48 -54.48 -25.96
C GLY A 24 25.77 -53.26 -26.86
N PRO A 25 24.83 -52.31 -27.06
CA PRO A 25 25.09 -51.03 -27.73
C PRO A 25 26.09 -50.11 -27.02
N CYS A 26 26.34 -50.33 -25.72
CA CYS A 26 27.32 -49.61 -24.90
C CYS A 26 28.71 -50.22 -25.11
N LYS A 27 28.79 -51.56 -24.98
CA LYS A 27 30.00 -52.36 -25.17
C LYS A 27 30.56 -52.27 -26.59
N ARG A 28 29.71 -52.29 -27.63
CA ARG A 28 30.14 -52.09 -29.04
C ARG A 28 30.71 -50.70 -29.36
N ALA A 29 30.65 -49.77 -28.41
CA ALA A 29 31.14 -48.41 -28.57
C ALA A 29 31.98 -47.95 -27.38
N ASP A 30 32.52 -48.92 -26.62
CA ASP A 30 33.50 -48.80 -25.54
C ASP A 30 33.29 -47.65 -24.54
N VAL A 31 32.07 -47.56 -23.97
CA VAL A 31 31.71 -46.53 -22.99
C VAL A 31 30.78 -47.05 -21.88
N ALA A 32 30.77 -46.31 -20.77
CA ALA A 32 30.00 -46.60 -19.56
C ALA A 32 28.48 -46.78 -19.82
N CYS A 33 27.85 -47.56 -18.94
CA CYS A 33 26.46 -48.01 -19.07
C CYS A 33 25.70 -47.78 -17.75
N GLU A 34 25.47 -46.50 -17.42
CA GLU A 34 24.81 -46.10 -16.19
C GLU A 34 23.27 -46.19 -16.25
N TYR A 35 22.67 -46.43 -15.09
CA TYR A 35 21.23 -46.46 -14.85
C TYR A 35 20.94 -45.68 -13.56
N ALA A 36 20.43 -44.46 -13.67
CA ALA A 36 20.15 -43.62 -12.49
C ALA A 36 18.99 -44.19 -11.63
N VAL A 37 19.14 -44.11 -10.30
CA VAL A 37 18.08 -44.43 -9.31
C VAL A 37 17.46 -43.12 -8.83
N SER A 38 16.13 -43.01 -8.82
CA SER A 38 15.48 -41.71 -8.64
C SER A 38 15.38 -41.23 -7.18
N GLU A 39 15.87 -40.01 -6.96
CA GLU A 39 15.87 -39.25 -5.70
C GLU A 39 14.45 -39.13 -5.06
N HIS A 40 13.42 -39.22 -5.89
CA HIS A 40 12.02 -39.00 -5.54
C HIS A 40 11.47 -39.97 -4.47
N GLN A 41 12.04 -41.18 -4.35
CA GLN A 41 11.64 -42.14 -3.30
C GLN A 41 12.23 -41.79 -1.92
N LEU A 42 13.41 -41.16 -1.87
CA LEU A 42 14.05 -40.73 -0.62
C LEU A 42 13.36 -39.51 -0.01
N ARG A 43 13.06 -38.47 -0.83
CA ARG A 43 12.36 -37.26 -0.36
C ARG A 43 11.02 -37.59 0.33
N ARG A 44 10.20 -38.47 -0.27
CA ARG A 44 8.85 -38.80 0.21
C ARG A 44 8.82 -39.38 1.63
N ARG A 45 9.87 -40.11 2.03
CA ARG A 45 9.99 -40.73 3.37
C ARG A 45 10.39 -39.74 4.47
N ASN A 46 11.13 -38.69 4.11
CA ASN A 46 11.54 -37.64 5.06
C ASN A 46 10.41 -36.62 5.31
N ILE A 47 9.65 -36.28 4.27
CA ILE A 47 8.49 -35.37 4.36
C ILE A 47 7.48 -35.89 5.40
N GLN A 48 7.09 -37.18 5.33
CA GLN A 48 6.16 -37.83 6.28
C GLN A 48 6.64 -37.88 7.74
N LYS A 49 7.93 -37.61 8.01
CA LYS A 49 8.51 -37.50 9.36
C LYS A 49 8.40 -36.07 9.89
N LEU A 50 8.52 -35.07 9.00
CA LEU A 50 8.38 -33.64 9.32
C LEU A 50 6.90 -33.24 9.48
N GLU A 51 6.01 -33.71 8.61
CA GLU A 51 4.55 -33.54 8.68
C GLU A 51 3.92 -34.08 9.98
N ARG A 52 4.64 -34.94 10.72
CA ARG A 52 4.22 -35.44 12.03
C ARG A 52 4.67 -34.48 13.13
N ARG A 53 5.99 -34.18 13.15
CA ARG A 53 6.64 -33.22 14.07
C ARG A 53 5.98 -31.84 14.08
N ILE A 54 5.48 -31.36 12.94
CA ILE A 54 4.81 -30.05 12.82
C ILE A 54 3.45 -30.06 13.54
N ARG A 55 2.63 -31.11 13.37
CA ARG A 55 1.33 -31.23 14.06
C ARG A 55 1.48 -31.33 15.57
N ASP A 56 2.47 -32.09 16.04
CA ASP A 56 2.78 -32.22 17.46
C ASP A 56 3.14 -30.87 18.10
N LEU A 57 3.76 -29.95 17.34
CA LEU A 57 4.12 -28.60 17.79
C LEU A 57 2.95 -27.61 17.72
N GLN A 58 2.08 -27.72 16.71
CA GLN A 58 0.91 -26.85 16.55
C GLN A 58 -0.08 -27.02 17.72
N ALA A 59 -0.39 -28.25 18.12
CA ALA A 59 -1.29 -28.53 19.24
C ALA A 59 -0.79 -27.95 20.58
N ASN A 60 0.53 -27.93 20.79
CA ASN A 60 1.14 -27.30 21.98
C ASN A 60 0.97 -25.77 21.99
N ASN A 61 1.12 -25.11 20.83
CA ASN A 61 0.96 -23.65 20.73
C ASN A 61 -0.50 -23.20 20.91
N GLU A 62 -1.47 -23.97 20.40
CA GLU A 62 -2.89 -23.73 20.65
C GLU A 62 -3.22 -23.82 22.14
N THR A 63 -2.70 -24.87 22.81
CA THR A 63 -2.88 -25.10 24.26
C THR A 63 -2.31 -23.97 25.13
N LEU A 64 -1.22 -23.34 24.70
CA LEU A 64 -0.62 -22.18 25.39
C LEU A 64 -1.37 -20.87 25.09
N SER A 65 -1.85 -20.68 23.86
CA SER A 65 -2.57 -19.47 23.45
C SER A 65 -3.93 -19.33 24.15
N GLU A 66 -4.60 -20.46 24.38
CA GLU A 66 -5.88 -20.57 25.12
C GLU A 66 -5.72 -20.23 26.62
N GLN A 67 -4.51 -20.38 27.18
CA GLN A 67 -4.21 -19.96 28.56
C GLN A 67 -4.03 -18.44 28.64
N LEU A 68 -3.33 -17.84 27.68
CA LEU A 68 -3.08 -16.40 27.63
C LEU A 68 -4.38 -15.59 27.46
N ARG A 69 -5.32 -16.06 26.64
CA ARG A 69 -6.63 -15.42 26.42
C ARG A 69 -7.53 -15.31 27.67
N ARG A 70 -7.18 -15.96 28.79
CA ARG A 70 -7.96 -15.94 30.03
C ARG A 70 -7.49 -14.90 31.06
N SER A 71 -6.42 -14.15 30.80
CA SER A 71 -5.82 -13.25 31.80
C SER A 71 -6.16 -11.76 31.68
N GLU A 72 -6.84 -11.30 30.62
CA GLU A 72 -6.99 -9.86 30.33
C GLU A 72 -8.46 -9.44 30.04
N GLY A 73 -8.86 -8.25 30.51
CA GLY A 73 -10.22 -7.71 30.31
C GLY A 73 -10.35 -6.19 30.65
N PRO A 74 -11.44 -5.51 30.22
CA PRO A 74 -11.41 -4.04 29.98
C PRO A 74 -12.39 -3.18 30.81
N ILE A 75 -12.13 -1.84 30.89
CA ILE A 75 -13.02 -0.73 31.32
C ILE A 75 -12.28 0.64 31.10
N GLN A 76 -12.87 1.85 31.20
CA GLN A 76 -13.82 2.57 30.31
C GLN A 76 -13.85 4.09 30.71
N GLU A 77 -14.32 5.01 29.85
CA GLU A 77 -14.21 6.50 30.00
C GLU A 77 -15.33 7.21 30.82
N ARG A 78 -15.06 8.46 31.30
CA ARG A 78 -15.99 9.57 31.72
C ARG A 78 -15.21 10.76 32.35
N HIS A 79 -15.72 11.98 32.62
CA HIS A 79 -16.53 12.99 31.87
C HIS A 79 -16.75 14.29 32.73
N GLY A 80 -16.93 15.48 32.12
CA GLY A 80 -17.30 16.78 32.79
C GLY A 80 -16.12 17.70 33.20
N SER A 81 -16.04 19.00 32.85
CA SER A 81 -16.85 20.22 33.20
C SER A 81 -16.37 20.91 34.50
N GLU A 82 -16.32 22.24 34.69
CA GLU A 82 -16.91 23.39 33.95
C GLU A 82 -16.19 24.75 34.25
N ARG A 83 -16.41 25.79 33.40
CA ARG A 83 -16.50 27.28 33.58
C ARG A 83 -15.99 27.97 34.89
N ASP A 84 -15.58 29.25 34.96
CA ASP A 84 -15.46 30.45 34.08
C ASP A 84 -14.55 31.50 34.84
N THR A 85 -14.27 32.78 34.52
CA THR A 85 -14.71 33.81 33.53
C THR A 85 -13.63 34.92 33.38
N THR A 86 -13.60 35.65 32.25
CA THR A 86 -13.09 37.05 32.04
C THR A 86 -11.62 37.46 32.34
N GLY A 87 -11.08 38.36 31.50
CA GLY A 87 -9.81 39.08 31.70
C GLY A 87 -9.67 40.29 30.76
N SER A 88 -8.51 40.95 30.73
CA SER A 88 -8.15 41.96 29.69
C SER A 88 -6.64 42.23 29.64
N ASN A 89 -6.11 42.38 28.42
CA ASN A 89 -4.85 43.02 28.00
C ASN A 89 -3.57 42.74 28.83
N THR A 90 -2.72 41.78 28.44
CA THR A 90 -1.70 41.85 27.37
C THR A 90 -0.41 42.60 27.73
N GLU A 91 0.50 41.93 28.44
CA GLU A 91 1.93 41.87 28.16
C GLU A 91 2.51 40.65 28.89
N SER A 92 3.27 39.79 28.20
CA SER A 92 3.75 38.51 28.75
C SER A 92 5.20 38.24 28.34
N PRO A 93 6.16 38.13 29.27
CA PRO A 93 7.57 37.95 28.93
C PRO A 93 7.88 36.50 28.53
N LEU A 94 8.61 36.40 27.42
CA LEU A 94 9.65 35.42 27.03
C LEU A 94 9.75 34.09 27.82
N GLY A 95 9.79 32.97 27.09
CA GLY A 95 10.14 31.65 27.63
C GLY A 95 10.77 30.72 26.59
N ASP A 96 11.65 29.82 27.05
CA ASP A 96 12.17 28.59 26.42
C ASP A 96 12.76 28.64 24.99
N GLY A 97 13.00 29.82 24.40
CA GLY A 97 13.66 29.95 23.10
C GLY A 97 15.20 29.97 23.14
N GLU A 98 15.78 30.64 24.14
CA GLU A 98 17.17 31.16 24.06
C GLU A 98 18.23 30.09 23.84
N VAL A 99 18.17 28.94 24.54
CA VAL A 99 19.21 27.89 24.42
C VAL A 99 19.24 27.25 23.02
N ALA A 100 18.09 27.17 22.33
CA ALA A 100 18.06 26.72 20.94
C ALA A 100 18.69 27.76 20.00
N GLU A 101 18.44 29.04 20.27
CA GLU A 101 18.95 30.16 19.48
C GLU A 101 20.46 30.35 19.69
N GLU A 102 20.98 30.21 20.92
CA GLU A 102 22.43 30.20 21.23
C GLU A 102 23.18 29.07 20.49
N VAL A 103 22.64 27.85 20.46
CA VAL A 103 23.27 26.71 19.75
C VAL A 103 23.25 26.92 18.23
N ILE A 104 22.19 27.53 17.70
CA ILE A 104 22.13 27.98 16.31
C ILE A 104 23.18 29.08 16.07
N GLN A 105 23.31 30.06 16.96
CA GLN A 105 24.23 31.18 16.81
C GLN A 105 25.71 30.76 16.91
N MET A 106 26.07 29.88 17.86
CA MET A 106 27.41 29.29 17.95
C MET A 106 27.81 28.53 16.68
N SER A 107 26.88 27.76 16.10
CA SER A 107 27.15 26.99 14.86
C SER A 107 27.19 27.86 13.60
N LEU A 108 26.56 29.04 13.60
CA LEU A 108 26.61 30.01 12.50
C LEU A 108 27.91 30.84 12.44
N ILE A 109 28.65 30.98 13.55
CA ILE A 109 29.88 31.80 13.60
C ILE A 109 31.09 31.12 12.91
N ALA A 110 31.06 29.80 12.74
CA ALA A 110 32.18 29.02 12.21
C ALA A 110 32.33 29.01 10.66
N GLY A 111 31.34 29.52 9.92
CA GLY A 111 31.33 29.45 8.45
C GLY A 111 30.59 30.63 7.81
N GLY A 112 31.32 31.70 7.50
CA GLY A 112 30.73 32.94 7.03
C GLY A 112 30.17 32.87 5.60
N GLY A 113 28.86 33.08 5.46
CA GLY A 113 28.23 33.54 4.22
C GLY A 113 27.34 32.54 3.47
N HIS A 114 26.03 32.66 3.70
CA HIS A 114 24.91 32.28 2.82
C HIS A 114 24.71 30.80 2.38
N HIS A 115 23.43 30.38 2.51
CA HIS A 115 22.73 29.25 1.86
C HIS A 115 22.59 27.91 2.62
N PHE A 116 21.44 27.27 2.35
CA PHE A 116 21.01 25.90 2.66
C PHE A 116 21.03 25.42 4.13
N VAL A 117 19.91 25.64 4.82
CA VAL A 117 19.59 24.96 6.09
C VAL A 117 18.72 23.73 5.80
N GLY A 118 19.36 22.57 5.67
CA GLY A 118 18.67 21.29 5.50
C GLY A 118 18.09 20.75 6.82
N SER A 119 17.23 19.73 6.75
CA SER A 119 16.56 19.10 7.92
C SER A 119 17.50 18.34 8.89
N THR A 120 18.81 18.51 8.76
CA THR A 120 19.87 17.94 9.63
C THR A 120 20.64 19.02 10.41
N SER A 121 20.32 20.31 10.24
CA SER A 121 20.98 21.42 10.92
C SER A 121 20.50 21.57 12.38
N GLY A 122 21.33 21.17 13.34
CA GLY A 122 21.19 21.45 14.79
C GLY A 122 20.07 20.70 15.53
N LEU A 123 18.84 20.71 15.01
CA LEU A 123 17.62 20.30 15.72
C LEU A 123 17.65 18.86 16.26
N LEU A 124 18.34 17.95 15.56
CA LEU A 124 18.44 16.54 15.96
C LEU A 124 19.43 16.33 17.13
N LEU A 125 20.43 17.20 17.28
CA LEU A 125 21.28 17.25 18.48
C LEU A 125 20.52 17.91 19.64
N ALA A 126 19.74 18.96 19.38
CA ALA A 126 18.87 19.57 20.39
C ALA A 126 17.89 18.54 20.98
N ASN A 127 17.22 17.72 20.14
CA ASN A 127 16.35 16.64 20.62
C ASN A 127 17.07 15.57 21.47
N LEU A 128 18.35 15.30 21.23
CA LEU A 128 19.18 14.39 22.04
C LEU A 128 19.60 15.00 23.39
N LEU A 129 19.67 16.33 23.49
CA LEU A 129 19.98 17.07 24.71
C LEU A 129 18.72 17.41 25.53
N GLN A 130 17.57 17.56 24.86
CA GLN A 130 16.27 17.82 25.47
C GLN A 130 15.65 16.60 26.19
N SER A 131 16.20 15.39 26.03
CA SER A 131 15.73 14.19 26.73
C SER A 131 16.14 14.14 28.22
N ARG A 132 15.99 15.26 28.94
CA ARG A 132 16.01 15.31 30.41
C ARG A 132 14.63 14.90 30.95
N PRO A 133 14.52 13.85 31.78
CA PRO A 133 13.27 13.57 32.49
C PRO A 133 12.98 14.69 33.50
N GLN A 134 11.82 15.35 33.40
CA GLN A 134 11.37 16.27 34.46
C GLN A 134 10.78 15.49 35.65
N PRO A 135 11.12 15.85 36.91
CA PRO A 135 10.71 15.10 38.10
C PRO A 135 9.39 15.60 38.72
N SER A 136 8.24 15.25 38.11
CA SER A 136 6.90 15.37 38.72
C SER A 136 5.88 14.53 37.94
N SER A 137 4.78 14.03 38.50
CA SER A 137 4.48 13.69 39.91
C SER A 137 3.29 12.72 39.95
N SER A 138 3.46 11.55 40.58
CA SER A 138 2.46 10.54 40.96
C SER A 138 0.99 10.72 40.50
N LEU A 139 0.56 9.92 39.52
CA LEU A 139 -0.81 9.42 39.40
C LEU A 139 -0.79 7.89 39.21
N HIS A 140 -1.75 7.21 39.82
CA HIS A 140 -1.71 5.74 39.96
C HIS A 140 -2.31 5.01 38.76
N ALA A 141 -1.54 4.08 38.18
CA ALA A 141 -2.09 3.00 37.36
C ALA A 141 -2.58 1.85 38.26
N SER A 142 -3.87 1.50 38.16
CA SER A 142 -4.48 0.40 38.92
C SER A 142 -4.71 -0.83 38.03
N GLY A 143 -3.91 -1.89 38.22
CA GLY A 143 -3.96 -3.07 37.34
C GLY A 143 -3.35 -4.34 37.94
N TRP A 144 -4.06 -4.94 38.91
CA TRP A 144 -3.97 -6.35 39.38
C TRP A 144 -2.62 -6.92 39.89
N LYS A 145 -2.71 -7.88 40.82
CA LYS A 145 -1.57 -8.69 41.32
C LYS A 145 -1.98 -10.17 41.37
N PRO A 146 -1.15 -11.10 40.84
CA PRO A 146 -1.19 -12.50 41.25
C PRO A 146 -0.75 -12.67 42.71
N ASN A 147 -1.22 -13.72 43.39
CA ASN A 147 -0.94 -13.95 44.80
C ASN A 147 0.44 -14.56 45.09
N ALA A 148 0.93 -14.29 46.31
CA ALA A 148 2.29 -14.49 46.74
C ALA A 148 2.78 -15.96 46.77
N ILE A 149 4.04 -16.15 46.38
CA ILE A 149 5.01 -16.80 47.28
C ILE A 149 5.69 -15.69 48.10
N SER A 150 6.01 -15.97 49.36
CA SER A 150 6.46 -14.97 50.34
C SER A 150 7.85 -14.40 50.05
N ASP A 151 8.11 -13.21 50.58
CA ASP A 151 9.43 -12.63 50.84
C ASP A 151 10.38 -12.44 49.64
N LEU A 152 10.13 -11.39 48.85
CA LEU A 152 11.13 -10.39 48.44
C LEU A 152 10.46 -9.28 47.61
N THR A 153 10.05 -8.17 48.25
CA THR A 153 9.56 -6.97 47.54
C THR A 153 10.74 -6.08 47.13
N PRO A 154 10.93 -5.79 45.82
CA PRO A 154 11.82 -4.71 45.41
C PRO A 154 11.19 -3.37 45.81
N GLN A 155 11.87 -2.62 46.69
CA GLN A 155 11.62 -1.18 46.81
C GLN A 155 12.21 -0.46 45.58
N GLY A 156 11.64 0.67 45.19
CA GLY A 156 12.02 1.38 43.97
C GLY A 156 13.50 1.79 43.95
N GLY A 157 14.28 1.18 43.05
CA GLY A 157 15.72 1.37 42.95
C GLY A 157 16.15 2.21 41.75
N SER A 158 16.18 3.54 41.89
CA SER A 158 16.86 4.43 40.92
C SER A 158 18.39 4.30 40.93
N GLY A 159 18.93 3.64 41.96
CA GLY A 159 20.36 3.33 42.12
C GLY A 159 20.86 2.21 41.20
N LEU A 160 22.18 2.04 41.20
CA LEU A 160 22.88 0.98 40.48
C LEU A 160 22.51 -0.41 41.04
N PRO A 161 22.55 -1.49 40.23
CA PRO A 161 22.35 -2.86 40.70
C PRO A 161 23.50 -3.31 41.62
N PRO A 162 23.41 -4.47 42.32
CA PRO A 162 24.54 -5.04 43.04
C PRO A 162 25.77 -5.21 42.15
N LYS A 163 26.97 -4.92 42.66
CA LYS A 163 28.23 -4.94 41.86
C LYS A 163 28.48 -6.30 41.21
N THR A 164 28.05 -7.39 41.85
CA THR A 164 28.06 -8.76 41.30
C THR A 164 27.26 -8.87 40.00
N LEU A 165 25.98 -8.52 40.03
CA LEU A 165 25.09 -8.49 38.86
C LEU A 165 25.62 -7.54 37.76
N ALA A 166 26.16 -6.37 38.15
CA ALA A 166 26.77 -5.45 37.20
C ALA A 166 28.00 -6.05 36.50
N SER A 167 28.81 -6.83 37.23
CA SER A 167 29.99 -7.51 36.71
C SER A 167 29.62 -8.66 35.76
N GLU A 168 28.52 -9.37 36.04
CA GLU A 168 27.95 -10.40 35.16
C GLU A 168 27.36 -9.81 33.88
N LEU A 169 26.62 -8.70 33.97
CA LEU A 169 26.06 -7.99 32.81
C LEU A 169 27.16 -7.39 31.92
N LEU A 170 28.21 -6.80 32.52
CA LEU A 170 29.39 -6.34 31.77
C LEU A 170 30.14 -7.53 31.12
N LYS A 171 30.28 -8.65 31.83
CA LYS A 171 30.87 -9.88 31.28
C LYS A 171 30.03 -10.43 30.10
N ALA A 172 28.72 -10.30 30.13
CA ALA A 172 27.83 -10.66 29.02
C ALA A 172 28.03 -9.73 27.81
N TYR A 173 28.06 -8.40 28.01
CA TYR A 173 28.38 -7.43 26.95
C TYR A 173 29.73 -7.72 26.29
N CYS A 174 30.78 -7.92 27.10
CA CYS A 174 32.12 -8.28 26.64
C CYS A 174 32.18 -9.64 25.91
N SER A 175 31.26 -10.57 26.19
CA SER A 175 31.23 -11.91 25.59
C SER A 175 30.42 -11.99 24.29
N HIS A 176 29.59 -10.99 23.97
CA HIS A 176 28.73 -10.99 22.80
C HIS A 176 28.88 -9.72 21.95
N ASP A 177 28.39 -8.60 22.46
CA ASP A 177 28.30 -7.33 21.74
C ASP A 177 29.67 -6.73 21.40
N HIS A 178 30.62 -6.79 22.34
CA HIS A 178 32.00 -6.32 22.16
C HIS A 178 32.75 -7.07 21.05
N LEU A 179 32.42 -8.34 20.78
CA LEU A 179 33.04 -9.11 19.69
C LEU A 179 32.72 -8.57 18.29
N CYS A 180 31.58 -7.87 18.16
CA CYS A 180 31.10 -7.29 16.91
C CYS A 180 31.50 -5.80 16.78
N TYR A 181 31.62 -5.09 17.91
CA TYR A 181 31.89 -3.66 17.96
C TYR A 181 32.87 -3.29 19.12
N PRO A 182 34.18 -3.64 19.02
CA PRO A 182 35.15 -3.48 20.11
C PRO A 182 35.71 -2.05 20.23
N PHE A 183 34.84 -1.04 20.27
CA PHE A 183 35.22 0.38 20.29
C PHE A 183 35.52 0.96 21.69
N LEU A 184 35.42 0.15 22.74
CA LEU A 184 35.74 0.49 24.14
C LEU A 184 36.91 -0.40 24.62
N SER A 185 37.75 0.09 25.53
CA SER A 185 38.75 -0.78 26.17
C SER A 185 38.11 -1.58 27.30
N THR A 186 38.20 -2.91 27.28
CA THR A 186 37.61 -3.78 28.33
C THR A 186 38.23 -3.49 29.70
N LYS A 187 39.55 -3.26 29.71
CA LYS A 187 40.34 -2.81 30.86
C LYS A 187 39.87 -1.47 31.42
N SER A 188 39.47 -0.53 30.56
CA SER A 188 38.83 0.72 31.01
C SER A 188 37.43 0.46 31.56
N LEU A 189 36.58 -0.33 30.89
CA LEU A 189 35.21 -0.61 31.36
C LEU A 189 35.17 -1.27 32.75
N TYR A 190 36.07 -2.21 33.04
CA TYR A 190 36.17 -2.79 34.39
C TYR A 190 36.65 -1.75 35.42
N ARG A 191 37.59 -0.85 35.05
CA ARG A 191 37.99 0.28 35.92
C ARG A 191 36.85 1.27 36.16
N SER A 192 36.08 1.62 35.13
CA SER A 192 34.89 2.46 35.24
C SER A 192 33.84 1.81 36.15
N LEU A 193 33.64 0.49 36.03
CA LEU A 193 32.77 -0.27 36.93
C LEU A 193 33.29 -0.27 38.38
N ASP A 194 34.60 -0.36 38.61
CA ASP A 194 35.16 -0.22 39.95
C ASP A 194 34.95 1.19 40.53
N ALA A 195 35.27 2.24 39.77
CA ALA A 195 35.13 3.63 40.18
C ALA A 195 33.66 4.06 40.43
N VAL A 196 32.72 3.58 39.59
CA VAL A 196 31.29 3.84 39.73
C VAL A 196 30.70 3.18 41.00
N TYR A 197 31.42 2.22 41.61
CA TYR A 197 31.06 1.57 42.86
C TYR A 197 31.99 1.94 44.04
N GLU A 198 32.92 2.87 43.86
CA GLU A 198 33.75 3.43 44.94
C GLU A 198 32.90 4.40 45.79
N GLU A 199 32.96 4.27 47.11
CA GLU A 199 32.21 5.14 48.04
C GLU A 199 33.00 6.43 48.36
N GLY A 200 32.29 7.55 48.47
CA GLY A 200 32.88 8.84 48.88
C GLY A 200 33.60 9.63 47.77
N ARG A 201 33.49 9.21 46.51
CA ARG A 201 34.14 9.88 45.35
C ARG A 201 33.09 10.41 44.37
N ASP A 202 33.32 11.62 43.84
CA ASP A 202 32.55 12.14 42.71
C ASP A 202 32.78 11.26 41.47
N LYS A 203 31.68 10.81 40.87
CA LYS A 203 31.69 9.83 39.78
C LYS A 203 31.79 10.55 38.45
N ASP A 204 32.81 10.24 37.65
CA ASP A 204 32.98 10.83 36.33
C ASP A 204 31.72 10.56 35.48
N PRO A 205 31.09 11.57 34.86
CA PRO A 205 29.95 11.39 33.97
C PRO A 205 30.18 10.38 32.84
N VAL A 206 31.40 10.26 32.31
CA VAL A 206 31.79 9.27 31.28
C VAL A 206 31.81 7.86 31.84
N ASP A 207 32.46 7.64 32.99
CA ASP A 207 32.51 6.31 33.63
C ASP A 207 31.09 5.83 33.97
N ALA A 208 30.27 6.71 34.55
CA ALA A 208 28.88 6.43 34.85
C ALA A 208 28.05 6.16 33.58
N PHE A 209 28.24 6.93 32.52
CA PHE A 209 27.54 6.75 31.24
C PHE A 209 27.92 5.44 30.55
N PHE A 210 29.21 5.10 30.46
CA PHE A 210 29.67 3.86 29.83
C PHE A 210 29.25 2.62 30.64
N VAL A 211 29.29 2.67 31.98
CA VAL A 211 28.75 1.60 32.83
C VAL A 211 27.25 1.45 32.60
N ASP A 212 26.44 2.52 32.70
CA ASP A 212 24.99 2.38 32.51
C ASP A 212 24.59 1.96 31.09
N MET A 213 25.29 2.41 30.04
CA MET A 213 25.01 1.95 28.67
C MET A 213 25.41 0.49 28.42
N THR A 214 26.55 0.02 28.95
CA THR A 214 26.94 -1.39 28.80
C THR A 214 26.05 -2.32 29.62
N LEU A 215 25.57 -1.88 30.78
CA LEU A 215 24.53 -2.56 31.55
C LEU A 215 23.18 -2.55 30.79
N ALA A 216 22.78 -1.44 30.18
CA ALA A 216 21.56 -1.37 29.37
C ALA A 216 21.57 -2.37 28.20
N ILE A 217 22.68 -2.42 27.45
CA ILE A 217 22.85 -3.36 26.33
C ILE A 217 22.89 -4.81 26.83
N GLY A 218 23.70 -5.11 27.86
CA GLY A 218 23.77 -6.46 28.44
C GLY A 218 22.41 -6.96 28.94
N THR A 219 21.68 -6.12 29.70
CA THR A 219 20.33 -6.41 30.20
C THR A 219 19.34 -6.62 29.05
N ALA A 220 19.42 -5.83 27.97
CA ALA A 220 18.58 -5.99 26.78
C ALA A 220 18.84 -7.31 26.00
N GLN A 221 20.02 -7.90 26.10
CA GLN A 221 20.27 -9.24 25.54
C GLN A 221 19.78 -10.36 26.46
N VAL A 222 19.91 -10.20 27.79
CA VAL A 222 19.50 -11.22 28.78
C VAL A 222 17.97 -11.33 28.91
N HIS A 223 17.25 -10.21 28.95
CA HIS A 223 15.78 -10.19 29.09
C HIS A 223 15.03 -10.85 27.92
N LYS A 224 15.67 -11.01 26.74
CA LYS A 224 15.11 -11.74 25.58
C LYS A 224 14.76 -13.20 25.89
N PHE A 225 15.23 -13.73 27.02
CA PHE A 225 14.96 -15.10 27.47
C PHE A 225 14.41 -15.22 28.90
N ASN A 226 14.27 -14.12 29.66
CA ASN A 226 13.76 -14.15 31.03
C ASN A 226 13.16 -12.79 31.45
N TRP A 227 11.83 -12.73 31.59
CA TRP A 227 11.05 -11.48 31.67
C TRP A 227 10.89 -10.89 33.09
N ASN A 228 11.31 -11.62 34.14
CA ASN A 228 11.03 -11.27 35.54
C ASN A 228 12.23 -10.61 36.26
N GLY A 229 13.06 -9.85 35.55
CA GLY A 229 14.22 -9.17 36.13
C GLY A 229 13.84 -7.94 36.97
N VAL A 230 14.51 -7.74 38.13
CA VAL A 230 14.29 -6.58 39.03
C VAL A 230 14.79 -5.25 38.42
N TYR A 231 15.69 -5.32 37.44
CA TYR A 231 16.17 -4.20 36.65
C TYR A 231 15.86 -4.45 35.18
N ASP A 232 15.22 -3.48 34.52
CA ASP A 232 15.02 -3.48 33.07
C ASP A 232 16.13 -2.68 32.35
N ALA A 233 16.24 -2.90 31.04
CA ALA A 233 17.25 -2.23 30.22
C ALA A 233 16.99 -0.71 30.10
N GLU A 234 15.73 -0.29 30.22
CA GLU A 234 15.30 1.10 30.03
C GLU A 234 15.66 1.98 31.23
N THR A 235 15.63 1.45 32.46
CA THR A 235 16.12 2.13 33.67
C THR A 235 17.61 2.47 33.56
N HIS A 236 18.42 1.53 33.07
CA HIS A 236 19.84 1.76 32.81
C HIS A 236 20.05 2.81 31.72
N TYR A 237 19.35 2.66 30.58
CA TYR A 237 19.44 3.60 29.46
C TYR A 237 19.04 5.02 29.87
N ASN A 238 17.93 5.20 30.58
CA ASN A 238 17.46 6.51 31.04
C ASN A 238 18.43 7.15 32.05
N ARG A 239 19.10 6.36 32.90
CA ARG A 239 20.15 6.85 33.81
C ARG A 239 21.46 7.21 33.08
N ALA A 240 21.76 6.60 31.93
CA ALA A 240 22.82 7.09 31.06
C ALA A 240 22.42 8.42 30.38
N MET A 241 21.19 8.52 29.85
CA MET A 241 20.78 9.69 29.06
C MET A 241 20.81 11.01 29.83
N THR A 242 20.62 11.00 31.16
CA THR A 242 20.78 12.22 31.99
C THR A 242 22.19 12.83 31.96
N ARG A 243 23.20 12.05 31.56
CA ARG A 243 24.62 12.45 31.45
C ARG A 243 25.10 12.63 30.01
N LEU A 244 24.25 12.37 29.00
CA LEU A 244 24.66 12.40 27.60
C LEU A 244 25.23 13.78 27.20
N ALA A 245 24.64 14.87 27.70
CA ALA A 245 25.13 16.23 27.48
C ALA A 245 26.57 16.42 27.99
N ASP A 246 26.84 15.98 29.22
CA ASP A 246 28.15 16.15 29.88
C ASP A 246 29.26 15.33 29.19
N VAL A 247 28.89 14.21 28.56
CA VAL A 247 29.81 13.35 27.79
C VAL A 247 30.03 13.88 26.37
N LEU A 248 28.99 14.38 25.70
CA LEU A 248 29.11 15.02 24.38
C LEU A 248 29.87 16.35 24.42
N ALA A 249 29.88 17.02 25.57
CA ALA A 249 30.66 18.24 25.82
C ALA A 249 32.16 18.01 26.05
N ARG A 250 32.66 16.77 26.03
CA ARG A 250 34.09 16.47 26.15
C ARG A 250 34.78 16.37 24.79
N ASP A 251 35.89 17.09 24.66
CA ASP A 251 36.85 16.88 23.58
C ASP A 251 37.54 15.52 23.74
N GLY A 252 37.41 14.66 22.73
CA GLY A 252 38.01 13.32 22.76
C GLY A 252 37.33 12.30 21.84
N ILE A 253 37.61 11.03 22.09
CA ILE A 253 36.97 9.87 21.43
C ILE A 253 35.69 9.43 22.16
N GLU A 254 35.56 9.84 23.42
CA GLU A 254 34.50 9.54 24.36
C GLU A 254 33.13 9.98 23.83
N ARG A 255 33.05 11.18 23.22
CA ARG A 255 31.82 11.68 22.56
C ARG A 255 31.37 10.78 21.40
N LEU A 256 32.30 10.19 20.64
CA LEU A 256 31.97 9.25 19.57
C LEU A 256 31.58 7.87 20.14
N GLN A 257 32.31 7.38 21.13
CA GLN A 257 32.00 6.13 21.84
C GLN A 257 30.61 6.18 22.49
N ALA A 258 30.19 7.33 23.03
CA ALA A 258 28.85 7.54 23.57
C ALA A 258 27.77 7.44 22.49
N LEU A 259 27.96 8.11 21.34
CA LEU A 259 27.04 7.99 20.19
C LEU A 259 26.96 6.53 19.68
N LEU A 260 28.08 5.82 19.62
CA LEU A 260 28.13 4.40 19.20
C LEU A 260 27.36 3.49 20.16
N LEU A 261 27.48 3.68 21.47
CA LEU A 261 26.69 2.95 22.48
C LEU A 261 25.19 3.20 22.32
N VAL A 262 24.76 4.45 22.07
CA VAL A 262 23.33 4.76 21.87
C VAL A 262 22.83 4.14 20.56
N CYS A 263 23.60 4.19 19.48
CA CYS A 263 23.28 3.46 18.23
C CYS A 263 23.11 1.96 18.48
N GLN A 264 24.05 1.33 19.19
CA GLN A 264 24.03 -0.11 19.50
C GLN A 264 22.81 -0.50 20.33
N TYR A 265 22.51 0.24 21.41
CA TYR A 265 21.32 0.00 22.24
C TYR A 265 20.02 0.14 21.44
N ARG A 266 19.89 1.19 20.62
CA ARG A 266 18.70 1.44 19.80
C ARG A 266 18.54 0.49 18.61
N MET A 267 19.59 -0.23 18.21
CA MET A 267 19.48 -1.37 17.28
C MET A 267 19.09 -2.67 17.96
N GLY A 268 19.40 -2.82 19.26
CA GLY A 268 19.12 -4.03 20.03
C GLY A 268 17.73 -4.13 20.64
N THR A 269 16.95 -3.04 20.60
CA THR A 269 15.67 -2.85 21.31
C THR A 269 14.54 -2.38 20.38
N THR A 270 13.30 -2.74 20.71
CA THR A 270 12.08 -2.43 19.93
C THR A 270 11.17 -1.39 20.60
N SER A 271 11.60 -0.77 21.70
CA SER A 271 10.79 0.18 22.49
C SER A 271 10.30 1.35 21.63
N SER A 272 8.97 1.50 21.54
CA SER A 272 8.25 2.38 20.60
C SER A 272 8.37 3.88 20.87
N ASN A 273 9.18 4.30 21.84
CA ASN A 273 8.95 5.53 22.61
C ASN A 273 10.06 6.59 22.46
N THR A 274 10.68 6.74 21.28
CA THR A 274 11.55 7.89 20.99
C THR A 274 11.61 8.23 19.50
N THR A 275 11.51 9.51 19.16
CA THR A 275 11.33 10.04 17.80
C THR A 275 12.57 10.00 16.89
N THR A 276 13.74 9.61 17.40
CA THR A 276 15.01 9.64 16.64
C THR A 276 15.29 8.30 15.95
N SER A 277 15.07 8.24 14.63
CA SER A 277 15.44 7.09 13.81
C SER A 277 16.97 6.90 13.76
N VAL A 278 17.42 5.67 14.10
CA VAL A 278 18.84 5.26 14.28
C VAL A 278 19.76 5.70 13.13
N TRP A 279 19.28 5.66 11.88
CA TRP A 279 20.04 6.09 10.71
C TRP A 279 20.52 7.56 10.80
N HIS A 280 19.72 8.45 11.38
CA HIS A 280 20.14 9.85 11.59
C HIS A 280 21.18 9.98 12.70
N LEU A 281 21.09 9.15 13.75
CA LEU A 281 22.06 9.12 14.86
C LEU A 281 23.41 8.60 14.38
N ILE A 282 23.42 7.55 13.56
CA ILE A 282 24.61 7.09 12.83
C ILE A 282 25.14 8.20 11.91
N GLY A 283 24.26 8.96 11.24
CA GLY A 283 24.65 10.13 10.45
C GLY A 283 25.27 11.28 11.26
N VAL A 284 24.91 11.44 12.53
CA VAL A 284 25.60 12.37 13.46
C VAL A 284 26.98 11.82 13.81
N ALA A 285 27.06 10.55 14.24
CA ALA A 285 28.33 9.89 14.55
C ALA A 285 29.30 9.89 13.36
N ALA A 286 28.81 9.72 12.13
CA ALA A 286 29.58 9.84 10.88
C ALA A 286 30.21 11.23 10.75
N ARG A 287 29.44 12.31 10.94
CA ARG A 287 29.97 13.68 10.89
C ARG A 287 31.01 13.94 11.97
N THR A 288 30.77 13.56 13.22
CA THR A 288 31.75 13.66 14.32
C THR A 288 33.03 12.87 14.03
N CYS A 289 32.92 11.70 13.39
CA CYS A 289 34.05 10.86 13.01
C CYS A 289 34.87 11.46 11.84
N LEU A 290 34.21 12.11 10.88
CA LEU A 290 34.84 12.85 9.80
C LEU A 290 35.56 14.12 10.33
N GLU A 291 34.90 14.89 11.20
CA GLU A 291 35.42 16.07 11.90
C GLU A 291 36.72 15.74 12.67
N MET A 292 36.77 14.58 13.33
CA MET A 292 37.97 14.08 14.02
C MET A 292 39.04 13.48 13.10
N GLY A 293 38.85 13.51 11.78
CA GLY A 293 39.83 12.99 10.81
C GLY A 293 40.04 11.47 10.85
N LEU A 294 39.19 10.69 11.54
CA LEU A 294 39.39 9.24 11.75
C LEU A 294 39.23 8.38 10.50
N HIS A 295 38.78 8.98 9.39
CA HIS A 295 38.71 8.38 8.06
C HIS A 295 40.04 8.48 7.27
N ARG A 296 41.06 9.12 7.83
CA ARG A 296 42.36 9.39 7.18
C ARG A 296 43.52 8.67 7.88
N ALA A 297 44.33 7.92 7.14
CA ALA A 297 45.48 7.17 7.66
C ALA A 297 46.51 8.06 8.37
N ALA A 298 46.68 9.31 7.92
CA ALA A 298 47.57 10.30 8.54
C ALA A 298 47.25 10.56 10.03
N THR A 299 45.98 10.42 10.44
CA THR A 299 45.53 10.59 11.83
C THR A 299 46.09 9.52 12.78
N TYR A 300 46.55 8.40 12.23
CA TYR A 300 47.14 7.27 12.95
C TYR A 300 48.68 7.24 12.90
N ALA A 301 49.31 8.30 12.37
CA ALA A 301 50.76 8.38 12.23
C ALA A 301 51.45 8.50 13.61
N LEU A 302 52.38 7.58 13.88
CA LEU A 302 53.17 7.56 15.10
C LEU A 302 54.43 8.44 14.96
N PRO A 303 54.90 9.10 16.03
CA PRO A 303 56.18 9.80 16.02
C PRO A 303 57.36 8.89 15.64
N PRO A 304 58.43 9.43 15.02
CA PRO A 304 59.66 8.69 14.76
C PRO A 304 60.26 8.17 16.08
N ALA A 305 60.86 6.98 16.04
CA ALA A 305 61.22 6.25 17.25
C ALA A 305 62.41 6.87 18.01
N ASN A 306 62.11 7.59 19.09
CA ASN A 306 63.00 7.85 20.21
C ASN A 306 62.20 8.23 21.47
N GLU A 307 62.80 7.97 22.63
CA GLU A 307 62.35 8.30 24.00
C GLU A 307 61.06 7.61 24.51
N HIS A 308 61.17 7.01 25.70
CA HIS A 308 60.13 6.39 26.53
C HIS A 308 59.10 5.44 25.84
N ASP A 309 59.48 4.15 25.80
CA ASP A 309 58.71 3.00 25.32
C ASP A 309 57.26 2.90 25.84
N GLU A 310 56.98 3.36 27.07
CA GLU A 310 55.60 3.40 27.61
C GLU A 310 54.73 4.50 26.98
N SER A 311 55.28 5.70 26.74
CA SER A 311 54.53 6.81 26.14
C SER A 311 54.15 6.49 24.69
N ARG A 312 55.06 5.80 23.98
CA ARG A 312 54.78 5.25 22.65
C ARG A 312 53.64 4.23 22.67
N LYS A 313 53.69 3.24 23.58
CA LYS A 313 52.64 2.21 23.69
C LYS A 313 51.27 2.78 24.05
N ALA A 314 51.22 3.79 24.92
CA ALA A 314 49.97 4.49 25.24
C ALA A 314 49.36 5.15 24.00
N LYS A 315 50.17 5.79 23.14
CA LYS A 315 49.71 6.32 21.84
C LYS A 315 49.32 5.23 20.85
N GLU A 316 50.02 4.09 20.83
CA GLU A 316 49.65 2.95 19.99
C GLU A 316 48.29 2.36 20.41
N GLU A 317 48.00 2.26 21.71
CA GLU A 317 46.69 1.84 22.27
C GLU A 317 45.58 2.87 21.98
N GLU A 318 45.88 4.18 22.09
CA GLU A 318 44.96 5.28 21.74
C GLU A 318 44.57 5.25 20.26
N MET A 319 45.55 5.12 19.35
CA MET A 319 45.32 5.10 17.91
C MET A 319 44.59 3.83 17.47
N GLU A 320 44.88 2.67 18.07
CA GLU A 320 44.14 1.43 17.83
C GLU A 320 42.69 1.54 18.34
N THR A 321 42.44 2.19 19.49
CA THR A 321 41.08 2.47 19.99
C THR A 321 40.29 3.33 19.01
N LYS A 322 40.90 4.42 18.50
CA LYS A 322 40.30 5.26 17.45
C LYS A 322 40.00 4.48 16.17
N ARG A 323 40.86 3.53 15.77
CA ARG A 323 40.68 2.69 14.58
C ARG A 323 39.49 1.73 14.77
N ARG A 324 39.31 1.17 15.97
CA ARG A 324 38.15 0.32 16.31
C ARG A 324 36.84 1.11 16.36
N CYS A 325 36.86 2.35 16.86
CA CYS A 325 35.70 3.26 16.80
C CYS A 325 35.26 3.52 15.36
N PHE A 326 36.19 3.90 14.48
CA PHE A 326 35.93 4.14 13.07
C PHE A 326 35.33 2.91 12.35
N TRP A 327 35.95 1.75 12.47
CA TRP A 327 35.46 0.54 11.80
C TRP A 327 34.15 -0.02 12.40
N SER A 328 33.89 0.21 13.69
CA SER A 328 32.59 -0.10 14.30
C SER A 328 31.49 0.80 13.73
N LEU A 329 31.77 2.09 13.55
CA LEU A 329 30.83 3.03 12.92
C LEU A 329 30.51 2.64 11.47
N VAL A 330 31.52 2.28 10.68
CA VAL A 330 31.31 1.78 9.30
C VAL A 330 30.42 0.53 9.33
N ALA A 331 30.69 -0.43 10.22
CA ALA A 331 29.88 -1.65 10.34
C ALA A 331 28.41 -1.36 10.71
N LEU A 332 28.16 -0.40 11.61
CA LEU A 332 26.83 0.06 12.02
C LEU A 332 26.08 0.75 10.86
N ASP A 333 26.73 1.68 10.14
CA ASP A 333 26.13 2.33 8.96
C ASP A 333 25.73 1.31 7.90
N ARG A 334 26.63 0.38 7.54
CA ARG A 334 26.30 -0.63 6.52
C ARG A 334 25.11 -1.49 6.92
N VAL A 335 24.98 -1.92 8.19
CA VAL A 335 23.85 -2.77 8.61
C VAL A 335 22.54 -1.99 8.75
N THR A 336 22.55 -0.79 9.31
CA THR A 336 21.33 0.02 9.46
C THR A 336 20.83 0.53 8.13
N SER A 337 21.73 0.96 7.24
CA SER A 337 21.37 1.39 5.88
C SER A 337 20.88 0.21 5.01
N LEU A 338 21.46 -0.99 5.16
CA LEU A 338 20.94 -2.24 4.55
C LEU A 338 19.54 -2.61 5.06
N ALA A 339 19.30 -2.48 6.37
CA ALA A 339 18.04 -2.87 6.99
C ALA A 339 16.89 -1.88 6.70
N LEU A 340 17.21 -0.61 6.45
CA LEU A 340 16.23 0.45 6.20
C LEU A 340 16.12 0.87 4.72
N GLY A 341 16.92 0.27 3.82
CA GLY A 341 16.94 0.63 2.39
C GLY A 341 17.40 2.06 2.11
N ARG A 342 18.34 2.59 2.92
CA ARG A 342 18.77 4.00 2.88
C ARG A 342 20.20 4.17 2.35
N PRO A 343 20.57 5.36 1.85
CA PRO A 343 21.96 5.66 1.48
C PRO A 343 22.93 5.56 2.67
N LEU A 344 24.16 5.17 2.35
CA LEU A 344 25.30 5.06 3.29
C LEU A 344 25.80 6.44 3.75
N ALA A 345 26.11 6.59 5.03
CA ALA A 345 26.62 7.83 5.61
C ALA A 345 28.11 8.12 5.30
N LEU A 346 28.89 7.10 4.95
CA LEU A 346 30.32 7.19 4.62
C LEU A 346 30.57 6.46 3.28
N GLN A 347 31.11 7.08 2.24
CA GLN A 347 31.48 6.32 1.03
C GLN A 347 32.79 5.54 1.24
N LEU A 348 33.10 4.58 0.36
CA LEU A 348 34.37 3.82 0.47
C LEU A 348 35.53 4.63 -0.10
N GLU A 349 35.23 5.46 -1.09
CA GLU A 349 36.15 6.36 -1.78
C GLU A 349 36.74 7.45 -0.87
N ASP A 350 36.11 7.73 0.27
CA ASP A 350 36.55 8.72 1.28
C ASP A 350 37.52 8.12 2.33
N ILE A 351 37.79 6.81 2.28
CA ILE A 351 38.46 6.04 3.35
C ILE A 351 39.80 5.49 2.86
N ASP A 352 40.90 5.89 3.52
CA ASP A 352 42.25 5.34 3.27
C ASP A 352 42.90 4.67 4.50
N VAL A 353 42.11 4.41 5.54
CA VAL A 353 42.54 3.78 6.81
C VAL A 353 42.52 2.26 6.72
N ASP A 354 43.60 1.60 7.17
CA ASP A 354 43.68 0.14 7.25
C ASP A 354 42.73 -0.48 8.28
N LEU A 355 42.37 -1.75 8.06
CA LEU A 355 41.67 -2.58 9.04
C LEU A 355 42.56 -2.85 10.28
N PRO A 356 41.97 -3.02 11.48
CA PRO A 356 42.73 -3.36 12.69
C PRO A 356 43.56 -4.64 12.51
N PRO A 357 44.81 -4.68 13.00
CA PRO A 357 45.63 -5.88 12.98
C PRO A 357 44.98 -6.99 13.80
N SER A 358 44.74 -8.15 13.16
CA SER A 358 44.07 -9.31 13.78
C SER A 358 44.85 -9.95 14.94
N SER A 359 46.12 -9.57 15.12
CA SER A 359 47.06 -10.12 16.11
C SER A 359 47.11 -9.38 17.45
N THR A 360 46.43 -8.23 17.60
CA THR A 360 46.49 -7.41 18.83
C THR A 360 45.40 -7.84 19.83
N PRO A 361 45.75 -8.54 20.94
CA PRO A 361 44.77 -9.00 21.92
C PRO A 361 44.20 -7.83 22.74
N ASP A 362 42.95 -7.95 23.16
CA ASP A 362 42.32 -7.08 24.17
C ASP A 362 42.67 -7.60 25.57
N GLN A 363 42.93 -6.71 26.53
CA GLN A 363 43.38 -7.07 27.87
C GLN A 363 42.19 -7.43 28.79
N LEU A 364 41.54 -8.54 28.45
CA LEU A 364 40.51 -9.17 29.29
C LEU A 364 41.11 -9.69 30.61
N PRO A 365 40.44 -9.47 31.78
CA PRO A 365 40.84 -10.09 33.04
C PRO A 365 40.84 -11.62 32.99
N GLU A 366 41.75 -12.27 33.71
CA GLU A 366 42.02 -13.71 33.56
C GLU A 366 40.79 -14.61 33.82
N ASP A 367 39.85 -14.20 34.69
CA ASP A 367 38.61 -14.94 34.99
C ASP A 367 37.40 -14.59 34.09
N SER A 368 37.56 -13.70 33.10
CA SER A 368 36.40 -13.08 32.42
C SER A 368 35.82 -13.87 31.24
N SER A 369 36.43 -14.99 30.80
CA SER A 369 36.01 -15.69 29.57
C SER A 369 36.23 -17.22 29.66
N PRO A 370 35.37 -18.06 29.02
CA PRO A 370 35.66 -19.48 28.81
C PRO A 370 36.93 -19.79 27.98
N LEU A 371 37.56 -18.76 27.40
CA LEU A 371 38.89 -18.85 26.78
C LEU A 371 40.05 -18.79 27.80
N SER A 372 39.78 -18.51 29.09
CA SER A 372 40.77 -18.45 30.18
C SER A 372 41.61 -19.73 30.31
N SER A 373 41.03 -20.89 30.01
CA SER A 373 41.73 -22.18 30.02
C SER A 373 42.72 -22.38 28.87
N ALA A 374 42.77 -21.49 27.88
CA ALA A 374 43.77 -21.50 26.81
C ALA A 374 45.00 -20.67 27.24
N PRO A 375 46.21 -21.26 27.30
CA PRO A 375 47.40 -20.54 27.72
C PRO A 375 47.62 -19.22 26.97
N TYR A 376 48.04 -18.19 27.72
CA TYR A 376 48.33 -16.85 27.19
C TYR A 376 49.31 -16.94 26.02
N GLY A 377 48.96 -16.32 24.88
CA GLY A 377 49.76 -16.39 23.64
C GLY A 377 49.46 -17.57 22.71
N THR A 378 48.54 -18.49 23.04
CA THR A 378 48.03 -19.49 22.08
C THR A 378 47.35 -18.83 20.86
N PRO A 379 47.25 -19.52 19.71
CA PRO A 379 46.49 -19.02 18.55
C PRO A 379 45.02 -18.70 18.89
N GLN A 380 44.40 -19.50 19.76
CA GLN A 380 43.02 -19.32 20.21
C GLN A 380 42.83 -18.05 21.05
N TYR A 381 43.83 -17.67 21.86
CA TYR A 381 43.81 -16.43 22.64
C TYR A 381 44.02 -15.18 21.77
N ARG A 382 44.81 -15.30 20.69
CA ARG A 382 45.13 -14.18 19.77
C ARG A 382 43.98 -13.77 18.83
N ALA A 383 42.78 -14.33 18.98
CA ALA A 383 41.73 -14.30 17.95
C ALA A 383 40.46 -13.49 18.31
N ALA A 384 40.56 -12.51 19.21
CA ALA A 384 39.44 -11.62 19.54
C ALA A 384 39.10 -10.67 18.37
N THR A 385 40.10 -9.88 17.94
CA THR A 385 39.96 -8.85 16.89
C THR A 385 39.66 -9.44 15.51
N SER A 386 40.00 -10.71 15.25
CA SER A 386 39.70 -11.37 13.98
C SER A 386 38.20 -11.55 13.71
N VAL A 387 37.38 -11.76 14.75
CA VAL A 387 35.91 -11.82 14.61
C VAL A 387 35.37 -10.47 14.13
N PHE A 388 35.76 -9.37 14.78
CA PHE A 388 35.41 -8.02 14.39
C PHE A 388 35.83 -7.70 12.95
N VAL A 389 37.11 -7.90 12.60
CA VAL A 389 37.64 -7.62 11.25
C VAL A 389 36.91 -8.42 10.16
N HIS A 390 36.55 -9.68 10.44
CA HIS A 390 35.82 -10.53 9.51
C HIS A 390 34.35 -10.09 9.35
N ILE A 391 33.70 -9.61 10.42
CA ILE A 391 32.37 -9.00 10.34
C ILE A 391 32.43 -7.66 9.58
N VAL A 392 33.43 -6.83 9.81
CA VAL A 392 33.63 -5.57 9.06
C VAL A 392 33.78 -5.84 7.56
N ARG A 393 34.57 -6.85 7.17
CA ARG A 393 34.70 -7.26 5.76
C ARG A 393 33.36 -7.70 5.13
N TYR A 394 32.55 -8.47 5.86
CA TYR A 394 31.18 -8.79 5.42
C TYR A 394 30.33 -7.53 5.22
N ARG A 395 30.40 -6.57 6.16
CA ARG A 395 29.69 -5.28 6.04
C ARG A 395 30.17 -4.45 4.84
N LEU A 396 31.45 -4.49 4.52
CA LEU A 396 32.01 -3.85 3.31
C LEU A 396 31.43 -4.46 2.02
N ILE A 397 31.30 -5.79 1.93
CA ILE A 397 30.64 -6.46 0.81
C ILE A 397 29.17 -6.02 0.71
N CYS A 398 28.42 -5.99 1.81
CA CYS A 398 27.07 -5.42 1.82
C CYS A 398 27.03 -3.95 1.35
N GLY A 399 28.01 -3.13 1.74
CA GLY A 399 28.12 -1.73 1.32
C GLY A 399 28.36 -1.57 -0.19
N LYS A 400 29.20 -2.42 -0.79
CA LYS A 400 29.40 -2.48 -2.24
C LYS A 400 28.10 -2.83 -2.97
N ILE A 401 27.36 -3.82 -2.48
CA ILE A 401 26.06 -4.25 -3.03
C ILE A 401 25.02 -3.10 -2.94
N ILE A 402 24.92 -2.41 -1.80
CA ILE A 402 24.03 -1.23 -1.65
C ILE A 402 24.39 -0.15 -2.68
N ASN A 403 25.66 0.20 -2.82
CA ASN A 403 26.08 1.23 -3.78
C ASN A 403 25.83 0.81 -5.24
N ALA A 404 25.95 -0.48 -5.59
CA ALA A 404 25.59 -0.99 -6.91
C ALA A 404 24.07 -0.94 -7.19
N LEU A 405 23.23 -1.16 -6.17
CA LEU A 405 21.77 -1.14 -6.28
C LEU A 405 21.17 0.28 -6.28
N HIS A 406 21.79 1.24 -5.57
CA HIS A 406 21.22 2.58 -5.36
C HIS A 406 21.85 3.70 -6.21
N ARG A 407 23.04 3.53 -6.83
CA ARG A 407 23.63 4.56 -7.69
C ARG A 407 22.96 4.59 -9.07
N SER A 408 22.29 5.69 -9.39
CA SER A 408 21.60 5.87 -10.68
C SER A 408 22.56 5.87 -11.86
N THR A 409 22.20 5.16 -12.94
CA THR A 409 22.94 5.04 -14.21
C THR A 409 23.17 6.36 -14.95
N LYS A 410 22.60 7.49 -14.50
CA LYS A 410 22.78 8.81 -15.13
C LYS A 410 24.17 9.45 -14.92
N HIS A 411 24.99 8.94 -13.99
CA HIS A 411 26.29 9.55 -13.64
C HIS A 411 27.46 8.55 -13.53
N VAL A 412 27.64 7.66 -14.51
CA VAL A 412 28.87 6.84 -14.64
C VAL A 412 29.44 6.98 -16.06
N SER A 413 30.48 7.81 -16.19
CA SER A 413 31.26 7.99 -17.43
C SER A 413 32.71 7.51 -17.28
N PHE A 414 32.93 6.42 -16.53
CA PHE A 414 34.24 5.78 -16.37
C PHE A 414 34.19 4.25 -16.50
N ALA A 415 35.13 3.72 -17.28
CA ALA A 415 35.62 2.33 -17.30
C ALA A 415 34.59 1.18 -17.29
N SER A 416 34.04 0.86 -18.47
CA SER A 416 34.09 -0.47 -19.13
C SER A 416 33.96 -1.79 -18.34
N ILE A 417 33.35 -1.82 -17.16
CA ILE A 417 33.08 -3.05 -16.38
C ILE A 417 31.59 -3.37 -16.48
N SER A 418 31.25 -4.57 -16.92
CA SER A 418 29.87 -5.03 -17.00
C SER A 418 29.28 -5.34 -15.61
N TYR A 419 27.95 -5.29 -15.52
CA TYR A 419 27.22 -5.71 -14.31
C TYR A 419 27.53 -7.17 -13.94
N GLU A 420 27.72 -8.04 -14.93
CA GLU A 420 28.06 -9.45 -14.71
C GLU A 420 29.47 -9.63 -14.15
N GLU A 421 30.48 -8.92 -14.66
CA GLU A 421 31.82 -8.92 -14.07
C GLU A 421 31.81 -8.39 -12.62
N MET A 422 30.99 -7.38 -12.33
CA MET A 422 30.82 -6.86 -10.97
C MET A 422 30.13 -7.88 -10.04
N ARG A 423 29.07 -8.55 -10.51
CA ARG A 423 28.39 -9.67 -9.82
C ARG A 423 29.37 -10.80 -9.52
N THR A 424 30.15 -11.23 -10.52
CA THR A 424 31.16 -12.30 -10.37
C THR A 424 32.30 -11.91 -9.42
N ALA A 425 32.73 -10.65 -9.41
CA ALA A 425 33.73 -10.16 -8.47
C ALA A 425 33.22 -10.16 -7.01
N LEU A 426 31.98 -9.72 -6.77
CA LEU A 426 31.36 -9.71 -5.45
C LEU A 426 31.10 -11.12 -4.92
N ALA A 427 30.54 -12.02 -5.74
CA ALA A 427 30.31 -13.41 -5.36
C ALA A 427 31.62 -14.14 -5.03
N ARG A 428 32.72 -13.83 -5.75
CA ARG A 428 34.06 -14.33 -5.42
C ARG A 428 34.57 -13.75 -4.09
N GLU A 429 34.43 -12.45 -3.84
CA GLU A 429 34.83 -11.81 -2.58
C GLU A 429 34.04 -12.38 -1.38
N LEU A 430 32.75 -12.66 -1.55
CA LEU A 430 31.89 -13.32 -0.57
C LEU A 430 32.30 -14.77 -0.30
N GLN A 431 32.62 -15.54 -1.34
CA GLN A 431 33.08 -16.92 -1.18
C GLN A 431 34.49 -17.00 -0.56
N GLU A 432 35.41 -16.12 -0.95
CA GLU A 432 36.72 -15.97 -0.31
C GLU A 432 36.55 -15.66 1.19
N TRP A 433 35.74 -14.65 1.52
CA TRP A 433 35.33 -14.33 2.90
C TRP A 433 34.77 -15.55 3.65
N HIS A 434 33.84 -16.29 3.07
CA HIS A 434 33.25 -17.47 3.72
C HIS A 434 34.26 -18.61 3.92
N THR A 435 35.20 -18.84 2.99
CA THR A 435 36.26 -19.83 3.20
C THR A 435 37.24 -19.43 4.32
N GLU A 436 37.46 -18.14 4.53
CA GLU A 436 38.29 -17.65 5.64
C GLU A 436 37.66 -17.84 7.02
N THR A 437 36.39 -18.22 7.14
CA THR A 437 35.77 -18.58 8.43
C THR A 437 36.50 -19.73 9.13
N ALA A 438 37.19 -20.60 8.37
CA ALA A 438 38.04 -21.66 8.90
C ALA A 438 39.25 -21.15 9.72
N ASN A 439 39.61 -19.88 9.59
CA ASN A 439 40.68 -19.23 10.35
C ASN A 439 40.18 -18.55 11.65
N LEU A 440 38.86 -18.57 11.92
CA LEU A 440 38.26 -17.95 13.09
C LEU A 440 38.09 -18.94 14.28
N PRO A 441 38.04 -18.47 15.54
CA PRO A 441 37.90 -19.29 16.74
C PRO A 441 36.43 -19.71 16.99
N LEU A 442 35.81 -20.30 15.96
CA LEU A 442 34.40 -20.69 15.94
C LEU A 442 34.18 -22.05 16.57
N VAL A 443 32.94 -22.29 17.01
CA VAL A 443 32.48 -23.58 17.54
C VAL A 443 31.35 -24.11 16.65
N LYS A 444 31.31 -25.44 16.49
CA LYS A 444 30.34 -26.17 15.66
C LYS A 444 29.13 -26.59 16.51
N SER A 445 27.96 -26.72 15.87
CA SER A 445 26.69 -27.04 16.54
C SER A 445 26.60 -28.45 17.18
N ASP A 446 27.54 -29.36 16.88
CA ASP A 446 27.54 -30.74 17.42
C ASP A 446 28.00 -30.82 18.89
N ALA A 447 27.18 -30.29 19.80
CA ALA A 447 27.33 -30.50 21.24
C ALA A 447 25.95 -30.70 21.92
N THR A 448 25.83 -31.79 22.69
CA THR A 448 24.76 -31.93 23.69
C THR A 448 24.82 -30.79 24.71
N ALA A 449 23.69 -30.46 25.33
CA ALA A 449 23.56 -29.36 26.28
C ALA A 449 24.68 -29.32 27.35
N ALA A 450 25.11 -28.10 27.70
CA ALA A 450 26.24 -27.76 28.58
C ALA A 450 27.66 -27.97 27.98
N SER A 451 27.98 -27.21 26.93
CA SER A 451 29.35 -26.92 26.50
C SER A 451 29.54 -25.41 26.24
N PRO A 452 30.69 -24.76 26.56
CA PRO A 452 30.84 -23.30 26.55
C PRO A 452 30.77 -22.56 25.19
N ALA A 453 30.28 -23.22 24.14
CA ALA A 453 29.87 -22.58 22.88
C ALA A 453 28.68 -21.61 23.07
N SER A 454 27.90 -21.80 24.14
CA SER A 454 26.56 -21.22 24.37
C SER A 454 26.50 -19.73 24.72
N GLY A 455 27.53 -18.93 24.39
CA GLY A 455 27.65 -17.54 24.84
C GLY A 455 27.38 -16.44 23.81
N SER A 456 27.52 -16.72 22.51
CA SER A 456 27.41 -15.68 21.46
C SER A 456 27.24 -16.26 20.06
N SER A 457 26.28 -15.75 19.28
CA SER A 457 26.10 -16.14 17.88
C SER A 457 27.30 -15.78 16.99
N PHE A 458 28.05 -14.73 17.32
CA PHE A 458 29.28 -14.35 16.61
C PHE A 458 30.43 -15.38 16.72
N ARG A 459 30.26 -16.44 17.53
CA ARG A 459 31.21 -17.56 17.68
C ARG A 459 30.69 -18.90 17.11
N CYS A 460 29.52 -18.91 16.50
CA CYS A 460 28.85 -20.07 15.93
C CYS A 460 29.18 -20.21 14.44
N GLU A 461 29.70 -21.36 13.99
CA GLU A 461 30.03 -21.59 12.55
C GLU A 461 28.80 -21.39 11.66
N GLU A 462 27.64 -21.82 12.15
CA GLU A 462 26.36 -21.75 11.47
C GLU A 462 25.85 -20.31 11.30
N TRP A 463 26.29 -19.35 12.14
CA TRP A 463 25.95 -17.93 11.95
C TRP A 463 26.64 -17.34 10.71
N TYR A 464 27.91 -17.65 10.49
CA TYR A 464 28.63 -17.22 9.28
C TYR A 464 28.12 -17.94 8.03
N ARG A 465 27.77 -19.23 8.15
CA ARG A 465 27.08 -19.98 7.08
C ARG A 465 25.72 -19.38 6.74
N LEU A 466 24.96 -18.89 7.73
CA LEU A 466 23.71 -18.16 7.50
C LEU A 466 23.94 -16.79 6.86
N LEU A 467 24.97 -16.04 7.25
CA LEU A 467 25.33 -14.78 6.58
C LEU A 467 25.78 -15.01 5.13
N TYR A 468 26.64 -16.00 4.88
CA TYR A 468 27.02 -16.43 3.53
C TYR A 468 25.76 -16.76 2.72
N HIS A 469 24.90 -17.66 3.19
CA HIS A 469 23.67 -18.00 2.47
C HIS A 469 22.65 -16.85 2.40
N ASN A 470 22.71 -15.81 3.23
CA ASN A 470 21.80 -14.66 3.13
C ASN A 470 22.24 -13.65 2.06
N VAL A 471 23.54 -13.54 1.77
CA VAL A 471 24.04 -12.74 0.62
C VAL A 471 24.10 -13.61 -0.62
N HIS A 472 24.56 -14.85 -0.52
CA HIS A 472 24.58 -15.80 -1.63
C HIS A 472 23.17 -16.15 -2.10
N LYS A 473 22.13 -16.18 -1.25
CA LYS A 473 20.73 -16.25 -1.73
C LYS A 473 20.20 -14.94 -2.29
N ARG A 474 20.85 -13.80 -2.07
CA ARG A 474 20.54 -12.57 -2.82
C ARG A 474 21.20 -12.62 -4.20
N GLU A 475 22.47 -13.01 -4.28
CA GLU A 475 23.18 -13.23 -5.55
C GLU A 475 22.59 -14.41 -6.37
N GLU A 476 22.10 -15.47 -5.72
CA GLU A 476 21.32 -16.54 -6.32
C GLU A 476 19.87 -16.09 -6.60
N MET A 477 19.25 -15.21 -5.81
CA MET A 477 17.99 -14.56 -6.27
C MET A 477 18.22 -13.71 -7.52
N ASP A 478 19.39 -13.09 -7.66
CA ASP A 478 19.81 -12.25 -8.79
C ASP A 478 20.55 -13.06 -9.89
N SER A 479 20.48 -14.41 -9.89
CA SER A 479 21.03 -15.27 -10.96
C SER A 479 20.23 -16.56 -11.22
N VAL A 480 19.59 -17.15 -10.21
CA VAL A 480 18.48 -18.12 -10.35
C VAL A 480 17.18 -17.41 -10.79
N ALA A 481 17.12 -16.07 -10.75
CA ALA A 481 16.19 -15.30 -11.58
C ALA A 481 16.41 -15.50 -13.08
N GLU A 482 17.61 -15.93 -13.52
CA GLU A 482 17.96 -16.12 -14.92
C GLU A 482 18.09 -17.60 -15.32
N THR A 483 18.52 -18.51 -14.43
CA THR A 483 18.63 -19.96 -14.76
C THR A 483 18.03 -20.93 -13.73
N GLU A 484 16.98 -21.62 -14.17
CA GLU A 484 16.37 -22.87 -13.66
C GLU A 484 15.57 -22.87 -12.33
N ASN A 485 14.33 -22.38 -12.46
CA ASN A 485 13.13 -23.19 -12.16
C ASN A 485 12.66 -23.28 -10.68
N HIS A 486 12.66 -22.16 -9.97
CA HIS A 486 11.32 -21.59 -9.76
C HIS A 486 10.89 -20.96 -11.08
N GLN A 487 9.72 -21.30 -11.61
CA GLN A 487 9.06 -20.34 -12.49
C GLN A 487 8.75 -19.12 -11.60
N PRO A 488 9.19 -17.89 -11.97
CA PRO A 488 8.65 -16.72 -11.31
C PRO A 488 7.14 -16.78 -11.50
N VAL A 489 6.37 -16.74 -10.41
CA VAL A 489 4.90 -16.79 -10.46
C VAL A 489 4.47 -15.65 -11.39
N PRO A 490 3.99 -15.96 -12.62
CA PRO A 490 3.94 -14.95 -13.66
C PRO A 490 2.85 -13.93 -13.34
N PRO A 491 2.88 -12.72 -13.92
CA PRO A 491 1.81 -11.77 -13.73
C PRO A 491 0.46 -12.41 -14.04
N ILE A 492 -0.46 -12.41 -13.07
CA ILE A 492 -1.78 -12.99 -13.29
C ILE A 492 -2.49 -12.15 -14.35
N ARG A 493 -2.92 -12.79 -15.42
CA ARG A 493 -3.63 -12.14 -16.52
C ARG A 493 -5.12 -12.25 -16.24
N ILE A 494 -5.74 -11.15 -15.87
CA ILE A 494 -7.16 -11.05 -15.49
C ILE A 494 -7.88 -10.23 -16.55
N GLY A 495 -8.86 -10.82 -17.22
CA GLY A 495 -9.66 -10.14 -18.25
C GLY A 495 -11.05 -9.80 -17.75
N ASN A 496 -11.45 -8.53 -17.83
CA ASN A 496 -12.83 -8.12 -17.57
C ASN A 496 -13.67 -8.28 -18.85
N VAL A 497 -14.90 -8.79 -18.72
CA VAL A 497 -15.84 -9.04 -19.83
C VAL A 497 -17.20 -8.35 -19.69
N SER A 498 -17.31 -7.40 -18.75
CA SER A 498 -18.52 -6.62 -18.52
C SER A 498 -18.21 -5.42 -17.62
N GLY A 499 -18.64 -4.23 -18.03
CA GLY A 499 -18.64 -3.01 -17.20
C GLY A 499 -20.03 -2.47 -16.85
N ALA A 500 -21.11 -3.19 -17.22
CA ALA A 500 -22.50 -2.84 -16.90
C ALA A 500 -23.44 -4.04 -17.14
N THR A 501 -24.67 -3.97 -16.62
CA THR A 501 -25.75 -4.85 -17.12
C THR A 501 -25.96 -4.63 -18.62
N GLY A 502 -26.24 -5.71 -19.36
CA GLY A 502 -26.49 -5.64 -20.81
C GLY A 502 -25.29 -5.24 -21.67
N ASP A 503 -24.06 -5.30 -21.14
CA ASP A 503 -22.83 -5.18 -21.92
C ASP A 503 -22.67 -6.35 -22.93
N HIS A 504 -21.68 -6.26 -23.82
CA HIS A 504 -21.56 -7.04 -25.05
C HIS A 504 -21.76 -8.56 -24.86
N PRO A 505 -22.76 -9.19 -25.51
CA PRO A 505 -23.22 -10.54 -25.18
C PRO A 505 -22.19 -11.65 -25.47
N HIS A 506 -21.17 -11.39 -26.28
CA HIS A 506 -20.10 -12.36 -26.59
C HIS A 506 -18.74 -11.96 -25.97
N ALA A 507 -18.71 -11.06 -24.98
CA ALA A 507 -17.45 -10.60 -24.37
C ALA A 507 -16.65 -11.75 -23.73
N MET A 508 -17.32 -12.67 -23.04
CA MET A 508 -16.67 -13.82 -22.42
C MET A 508 -16.04 -14.78 -23.45
N SER A 509 -16.75 -15.16 -24.51
CA SER A 509 -16.20 -16.04 -25.54
C SER A 509 -15.04 -15.39 -26.32
N ARG A 510 -15.09 -14.08 -26.57
CA ARG A 510 -13.97 -13.29 -27.11
C ARG A 510 -12.73 -13.32 -26.21
N MET A 511 -12.92 -13.15 -24.90
CA MET A 511 -11.85 -13.19 -23.90
C MET A 511 -11.25 -14.60 -23.76
N VAL A 512 -12.09 -15.64 -23.77
CA VAL A 512 -11.66 -17.05 -23.79
C VAL A 512 -10.87 -17.38 -25.07
N ARG A 513 -11.29 -16.85 -26.22
CA ARG A 513 -10.67 -17.07 -27.53
C ARG A 513 -9.32 -16.34 -27.69
N THR A 514 -9.25 -15.06 -27.34
CA THR A 514 -8.10 -14.17 -27.69
C THR A 514 -7.44 -13.47 -26.50
N GLY A 515 -7.98 -13.61 -25.29
CA GLY A 515 -7.46 -12.93 -24.10
C GLY A 515 -6.22 -13.59 -23.50
N ASN A 516 -6.10 -14.93 -23.54
CA ASN A 516 -5.03 -15.70 -22.89
C ASN A 516 -4.92 -15.40 -21.36
N VAL A 517 -6.07 -15.39 -20.68
CA VAL A 517 -6.20 -15.01 -19.27
C VAL A 517 -6.24 -16.21 -18.33
N ASN A 518 -5.76 -16.04 -17.10
CA ASN A 518 -5.88 -17.04 -16.03
C ASN A 518 -7.25 -16.99 -15.36
N VAL A 519 -7.83 -15.77 -15.28
CA VAL A 519 -9.12 -15.50 -14.65
C VAL A 519 -9.92 -14.53 -15.52
N ILE A 520 -11.21 -14.80 -15.65
CA ILE A 520 -12.21 -13.89 -16.21
C ILE A 520 -12.98 -13.26 -15.06
N THR A 521 -13.11 -11.94 -15.12
CA THR A 521 -13.96 -11.14 -14.22
C THR A 521 -14.99 -10.35 -15.02
N GLY A 522 -15.95 -9.75 -14.35
CA GLY A 522 -16.85 -8.77 -14.93
C GLY A 522 -17.70 -8.12 -13.84
N ASP A 523 -18.13 -6.91 -14.13
CA ASP A 523 -19.07 -6.15 -13.31
C ASP A 523 -20.42 -6.04 -14.06
N TRP A 524 -21.50 -6.38 -13.37
CA TRP A 524 -22.87 -6.21 -13.85
C TRP A 524 -23.71 -5.29 -12.92
N LEU A 525 -23.13 -4.73 -11.85
CA LEU A 525 -23.85 -4.11 -10.72
C LEU A 525 -23.65 -2.60 -10.56
N SER A 526 -24.57 -1.81 -11.11
CA SER A 526 -24.82 -0.46 -10.59
C SER A 526 -25.69 -0.49 -9.32
N GLU A 527 -25.66 0.57 -8.51
CA GLU A 527 -26.62 0.76 -7.41
C GLU A 527 -28.09 0.69 -7.91
N MET A 528 -28.35 1.24 -9.11
CA MET A 528 -29.68 1.18 -9.75
C MET A 528 -30.08 -0.27 -10.08
N ASN A 529 -29.16 -1.09 -10.59
CA ASN A 529 -29.41 -2.51 -10.89
C ASN A 529 -29.86 -3.27 -9.64
N ILE A 530 -29.16 -3.07 -8.53
CA ILE A 530 -29.47 -3.73 -7.26
C ILE A 530 -30.87 -3.36 -6.78
N ALA A 531 -31.23 -2.08 -6.83
CA ALA A 531 -32.56 -1.60 -6.44
C ALA A 531 -33.69 -2.19 -7.32
N TRP A 532 -33.45 -2.41 -8.61
CA TRP A 532 -34.41 -3.11 -9.49
C TRP A 532 -34.46 -4.62 -9.24
N ASN A 533 -33.31 -5.27 -9.05
CA ASN A 533 -33.22 -6.69 -8.71
C ASN A 533 -33.93 -7.02 -7.40
N ALA A 534 -33.94 -6.09 -6.43
CA ALA A 534 -34.76 -6.20 -5.21
C ALA A 534 -36.26 -6.28 -5.53
N ILE A 535 -36.77 -5.37 -6.36
CA ILE A 535 -38.17 -5.37 -6.80
C ILE A 535 -38.49 -6.65 -7.58
N THR A 536 -37.60 -7.11 -8.47
CA THR A 536 -37.83 -8.36 -9.22
C THR A 536 -37.91 -9.59 -8.30
N LYS A 537 -36.99 -9.70 -7.33
CA LYS A 537 -36.95 -10.75 -6.29
C LYS A 537 -38.19 -10.72 -5.37
N GLN A 538 -38.73 -9.53 -5.08
CA GLN A 538 -39.87 -9.34 -4.17
C GLN A 538 -41.25 -9.42 -4.84
N GLU A 539 -41.41 -8.89 -6.06
CA GLU A 539 -42.71 -8.67 -6.70
C GLU A 539 -42.97 -9.51 -7.96
N VAL A 540 -41.92 -10.10 -8.56
CA VAL A 540 -42.04 -10.85 -9.83
C VAL A 540 -41.81 -12.34 -9.62
N ASP A 541 -40.63 -12.73 -9.13
CA ASP A 541 -40.27 -14.12 -8.85
C ASP A 541 -39.10 -14.17 -7.83
N PRO A 542 -39.24 -14.82 -6.66
CA PRO A 542 -38.16 -15.04 -5.70
C PRO A 542 -36.93 -15.78 -6.24
N ASN A 543 -37.00 -16.38 -7.42
CA ASN A 543 -35.88 -17.02 -8.13
C ASN A 543 -35.14 -16.07 -9.09
N LEU A 544 -35.53 -14.79 -9.17
CA LEU A 544 -34.88 -13.74 -9.97
C LEU A 544 -34.17 -12.71 -9.07
N GLY A 545 -33.61 -11.66 -9.67
CA GLY A 545 -32.77 -10.68 -8.96
C GLY A 545 -31.26 -10.99 -9.02
N TYR A 546 -30.82 -11.73 -10.04
CA TYR A 546 -29.44 -11.92 -10.47
C TYR A 546 -29.29 -11.48 -11.94
N GLU A 547 -28.06 -11.19 -12.38
CA GLU A 547 -27.77 -10.66 -13.71
C GLU A 547 -27.66 -11.78 -14.76
N ASN A 548 -28.73 -11.98 -15.54
CA ASN A 548 -28.85 -13.10 -16.47
C ASN A 548 -27.83 -13.07 -17.64
N GLY A 549 -27.35 -11.90 -18.04
CA GLY A 549 -26.36 -11.77 -19.12
C GLY A 549 -25.03 -12.49 -18.84
N PHE A 550 -24.63 -12.56 -17.55
CA PHE A 550 -23.49 -13.39 -17.14
C PHE A 550 -23.75 -14.88 -17.39
N PHE A 551 -24.96 -15.37 -17.07
CA PHE A 551 -25.33 -16.77 -17.28
C PHE A 551 -25.34 -17.14 -18.76
N GLU A 552 -25.81 -16.25 -19.63
CA GLU A 552 -25.83 -16.45 -21.08
C GLU A 552 -24.41 -16.45 -21.67
N GLN A 553 -23.56 -15.50 -21.28
CA GLN A 553 -22.13 -15.49 -21.63
C GLN A 553 -21.41 -16.78 -21.17
N LEU A 554 -21.77 -17.30 -20.00
CA LEU A 554 -21.19 -18.54 -19.46
C LEU A 554 -21.68 -19.79 -20.23
N ASP A 555 -22.98 -19.92 -20.52
CA ASP A 555 -23.52 -21.06 -21.29
C ASP A 555 -22.97 -21.07 -22.73
N GLU A 556 -22.60 -19.92 -23.31
CA GLU A 556 -21.92 -19.86 -24.61
C GLU A 556 -20.54 -20.56 -24.60
N CYS A 557 -19.74 -20.41 -23.53
CA CYS A 557 -18.31 -20.76 -23.55
C CYS A 557 -17.77 -21.58 -22.36
N LEU A 558 -18.64 -22.12 -21.49
CA LEU A 558 -18.27 -22.94 -20.33
C LEU A 558 -17.33 -24.11 -20.70
N ASP A 559 -17.57 -24.78 -21.83
CA ASP A 559 -16.74 -25.88 -22.31
C ASP A 559 -15.28 -25.47 -22.50
N ASP A 560 -15.03 -24.37 -23.22
CA ASP A 560 -13.67 -23.82 -23.40
C ASP A 560 -13.07 -23.33 -22.07
N ILE A 561 -13.87 -22.71 -21.19
CA ILE A 561 -13.40 -22.22 -19.88
C ILE A 561 -12.85 -23.38 -19.04
N ILE A 562 -13.60 -24.49 -18.94
CA ILE A 562 -13.20 -25.67 -18.17
C ILE A 562 -12.01 -26.37 -18.85
N GLN A 563 -12.05 -26.57 -20.17
CA GLN A 563 -10.97 -27.24 -20.92
C GLN A 563 -9.64 -26.47 -20.87
N ARG A 564 -9.68 -25.14 -20.92
CA ARG A 564 -8.49 -24.26 -20.78
C ARG A 564 -8.05 -24.07 -19.33
N GLY A 565 -8.83 -24.56 -18.36
CA GLY A 565 -8.54 -24.41 -16.94
C GLY A 565 -8.57 -22.94 -16.47
N ILE A 566 -9.40 -22.11 -17.10
CA ILE A 566 -9.67 -20.72 -16.70
C ILE A 566 -10.46 -20.73 -15.38
N ARG A 567 -10.49 -19.60 -14.67
CA ARG A 567 -11.39 -19.35 -13.53
C ARG A 567 -12.32 -18.19 -13.85
N VAL A 568 -13.51 -18.20 -13.25
CA VAL A 568 -14.50 -17.13 -13.39
C VAL A 568 -14.82 -16.57 -12.01
N VAL A 569 -14.75 -15.26 -11.84
CA VAL A 569 -15.16 -14.56 -10.62
C VAL A 569 -16.08 -13.41 -11.00
N THR A 570 -17.31 -13.39 -10.48
CA THR A 570 -18.34 -12.42 -10.90
C THR A 570 -19.11 -11.87 -9.69
N ASN A 571 -19.63 -10.64 -9.82
CA ASN A 571 -20.64 -10.08 -8.92
C ASN A 571 -22.08 -10.24 -9.43
N ALA A 572 -22.29 -10.96 -10.54
CA ALA A 572 -23.60 -11.16 -11.18
C ALA A 572 -24.67 -11.84 -10.31
N GLY A 573 -24.33 -12.33 -9.11
CA GLY A 573 -25.33 -12.78 -8.13
C GLY A 573 -26.29 -11.66 -7.71
N ALA A 574 -25.84 -10.39 -7.77
CA ALA A 574 -26.62 -9.20 -7.41
C ALA A 574 -27.28 -9.33 -6.02
N LEU A 575 -28.59 -9.60 -5.96
CA LEU A 575 -29.35 -9.86 -4.73
C LEU A 575 -29.86 -11.30 -4.63
N ASN A 576 -29.57 -12.16 -5.60
CA ASN A 576 -29.96 -13.57 -5.60
C ASN A 576 -28.81 -14.48 -6.03
N THR A 577 -27.68 -14.29 -5.36
CA THR A 577 -26.46 -15.10 -5.47
C THR A 577 -26.75 -16.59 -5.30
N ASP A 578 -27.71 -16.95 -4.44
CA ASP A 578 -28.17 -18.33 -4.25
C ASP A 578 -28.79 -18.91 -5.54
N ALA A 579 -29.78 -18.26 -6.15
CA ALA A 579 -30.43 -18.76 -7.36
C ALA A 579 -29.50 -18.80 -8.57
N LEU A 580 -28.61 -17.81 -8.74
CA LEU A 580 -27.61 -17.86 -9.82
C LEU A 580 -26.62 -19.01 -9.62
N TYR A 581 -26.16 -19.23 -8.39
CA TYR A 581 -25.28 -20.36 -8.06
C TYR A 581 -25.93 -21.71 -8.37
N ASP A 582 -27.20 -21.91 -8.01
CA ASP A 582 -27.89 -23.18 -8.27
C ASP A 582 -28.14 -23.36 -9.78
N LYS A 583 -28.43 -22.29 -10.51
CA LYS A 583 -28.56 -22.28 -11.98
C LYS A 583 -27.23 -22.61 -12.68
N VAL A 584 -26.11 -22.04 -12.21
CA VAL A 584 -24.76 -22.31 -12.75
C VAL A 584 -24.29 -23.71 -12.41
N ARG A 585 -24.61 -24.23 -11.21
CA ARG A 585 -24.41 -25.64 -10.87
C ARG A 585 -25.15 -26.57 -11.81
N ALA A 586 -26.45 -26.36 -12.00
CA ALA A 586 -27.27 -27.15 -12.90
C ALA A 586 -26.75 -27.12 -14.35
N LEU A 587 -26.20 -25.98 -14.79
CA LEU A 587 -25.51 -25.85 -16.08
C LEU A 587 -24.21 -26.71 -16.12
N CYS A 588 -23.36 -26.65 -15.11
CA CYS A 588 -22.14 -27.46 -15.04
C CYS A 588 -22.48 -28.96 -15.04
N GLU A 589 -23.45 -29.37 -14.23
CA GLU A 589 -23.95 -30.75 -14.16
C GLU A 589 -24.53 -31.21 -15.52
N LYS A 590 -25.36 -30.38 -16.18
CA LYS A 590 -25.92 -30.62 -17.52
C LYS A 590 -24.85 -30.75 -18.62
N ARG A 591 -23.73 -30.02 -18.52
CA ARG A 591 -22.61 -30.06 -19.49
C ARG A 591 -21.59 -31.18 -19.18
N GLY A 592 -21.78 -31.96 -18.11
CA GLY A 592 -20.89 -33.05 -17.72
C GLY A 592 -19.73 -32.64 -16.80
N TYR A 593 -19.73 -31.40 -16.30
CA TYR A 593 -18.72 -30.84 -15.39
C TYR A 593 -19.23 -30.79 -13.93
N GLY A 594 -19.97 -31.81 -13.47
CA GLY A 594 -20.50 -31.84 -12.09
C GLY A 594 -19.42 -31.81 -11.00
N ASP A 595 -18.21 -32.26 -11.31
CA ASP A 595 -17.04 -32.18 -10.42
C ASP A 595 -16.41 -30.77 -10.36
N ALA A 596 -16.83 -29.83 -11.22
CA ALA A 596 -16.31 -28.47 -11.21
C ALA A 596 -16.86 -27.70 -9.99
N ILE A 597 -15.97 -27.33 -9.08
CA ILE A 597 -16.35 -26.65 -7.85
C ILE A 597 -16.87 -25.24 -8.17
N VAL A 598 -18.17 -25.02 -7.94
CA VAL A 598 -18.83 -23.70 -7.95
C VAL A 598 -18.91 -23.23 -6.50
N ALA A 599 -18.71 -21.93 -6.26
CA ALA A 599 -18.83 -21.33 -4.93
C ALA A 599 -19.67 -20.04 -4.99
N LYS A 600 -20.40 -19.76 -3.91
CA LYS A 600 -21.06 -18.48 -3.69
C LYS A 600 -20.47 -17.74 -2.49
N VAL A 601 -20.28 -16.44 -2.64
CA VAL A 601 -19.87 -15.52 -1.57
C VAL A 601 -21.08 -14.68 -1.18
N LEU A 602 -21.37 -14.64 0.12
CA LEU A 602 -22.58 -14.09 0.71
C LEU A 602 -22.22 -13.19 1.91
N GLY A 603 -23.19 -12.39 2.37
CA GLY A 603 -23.07 -11.45 3.48
C GLY A 603 -23.28 -9.99 3.04
N ASP A 604 -23.33 -9.77 1.73
CA ASP A 604 -23.63 -8.50 1.08
C ASP A 604 -25.10 -8.06 1.25
N ASP A 605 -26.08 -8.96 1.13
CA ASP A 605 -27.49 -8.66 1.46
C ASP A 605 -27.62 -8.49 2.98
N VAL A 606 -27.66 -7.22 3.42
CA VAL A 606 -27.79 -6.80 4.83
C VAL A 606 -29.17 -6.18 5.09
N SER A 607 -30.15 -6.47 4.22
CA SER A 607 -31.51 -5.93 4.29
C SER A 607 -32.15 -6.12 5.67
N ASP A 608 -32.11 -7.34 6.22
CA ASP A 608 -32.74 -7.68 7.50
C ASP A 608 -32.17 -6.84 8.66
N VAL A 609 -30.84 -6.83 8.85
CA VAL A 609 -30.18 -6.15 9.99
C VAL A 609 -30.29 -4.62 9.93
N VAL A 610 -30.48 -4.05 8.74
CA VAL A 610 -30.76 -2.61 8.56
C VAL A 610 -32.24 -2.31 8.83
N MET A 611 -33.17 -3.13 8.33
CA MET A 611 -34.62 -2.90 8.46
C MET A 611 -35.16 -3.18 9.87
N ASN A 612 -34.59 -4.17 10.58
CA ASN A 612 -34.91 -4.44 11.97
C ASN A 612 -34.40 -3.34 12.92
N GLY A 613 -33.44 -2.52 12.48
CA GLY A 613 -32.73 -1.55 13.32
C GLY A 613 -31.63 -2.17 14.20
N ASP A 614 -31.24 -3.43 13.95
CA ASP A 614 -30.16 -4.12 14.67
C ASP A 614 -28.81 -3.37 14.51
N VAL A 615 -28.62 -2.73 13.35
CA VAL A 615 -27.41 -1.96 13.03
C VAL A 615 -27.79 -0.57 12.50
N ARG A 616 -27.40 0.48 13.23
CA ARG A 616 -27.53 1.87 12.76
C ARG A 616 -26.49 2.18 11.69
N VAL A 617 -26.92 2.84 10.62
CA VAL A 617 -26.07 3.32 9.53
C VAL A 617 -26.26 4.82 9.33
N THR A 618 -25.17 5.52 9.01
CA THR A 618 -25.13 6.97 8.73
C THR A 618 -24.74 7.21 7.27
N HIS A 619 -25.17 8.34 6.67
CA HIS A 619 -24.82 8.65 5.28
C HIS A 619 -23.31 8.73 5.07
N LEU A 620 -22.86 8.30 3.90
CA LEU A 620 -21.43 8.17 3.54
C LEU A 620 -20.67 9.50 3.59
N ASP A 621 -21.33 10.57 3.12
CA ASP A 621 -20.71 11.88 2.88
C ASP A 621 -21.20 13.01 3.80
N HIS A 622 -22.30 12.75 4.51
CA HIS A 622 -23.09 13.71 5.28
C HIS A 622 -23.38 13.13 6.67
N PRO A 623 -22.42 13.18 7.61
CA PRO A 623 -22.50 12.42 8.87
C PRO A 623 -23.67 12.83 9.78
N GLU A 624 -24.33 13.95 9.52
CA GLU A 624 -25.56 14.39 10.19
C GLU A 624 -26.84 13.70 9.68
N GLN A 625 -26.78 12.95 8.57
CA GLN A 625 -27.93 12.30 7.95
C GLN A 625 -28.01 10.80 8.30
N THR A 626 -29.21 10.35 8.65
CA THR A 626 -29.55 8.96 9.00
C THR A 626 -30.81 8.49 8.26
N LEU A 627 -31.07 7.18 8.25
CA LEU A 627 -32.28 6.61 7.61
C LEU A 627 -33.58 7.21 8.17
N GLU A 628 -33.64 7.52 9.46
CA GLU A 628 -34.80 8.15 10.10
C GLU A 628 -35.04 9.58 9.57
N THR A 629 -33.98 10.29 9.19
CA THR A 629 -34.07 11.65 8.60
C THR A 629 -34.31 11.63 7.09
N TRP A 630 -34.04 10.51 6.41
CA TRP A 630 -34.09 10.39 4.95
C TRP A 630 -35.51 10.51 4.37
N GLY A 631 -36.54 10.15 5.15
CA GLY A 631 -37.94 10.32 4.76
C GLY A 631 -38.51 9.19 3.88
N PHE A 632 -37.82 8.06 3.77
CA PHE A 632 -38.26 6.89 3.00
C PHE A 632 -38.21 5.60 3.82
N THR A 633 -39.01 4.62 3.42
CA THR A 633 -38.94 3.24 3.94
C THR A 633 -37.98 2.41 3.09
N PRO A 634 -36.88 1.87 3.66
CA PRO A 634 -35.99 0.95 2.95
C PRO A 634 -36.71 -0.28 2.41
N CYS A 635 -36.25 -0.80 1.26
CA CYS A 635 -36.74 -2.05 0.65
C CYS A 635 -35.63 -3.06 0.30
N CYS A 636 -34.36 -2.65 0.27
CA CYS A 636 -33.19 -3.53 0.36
C CYS A 636 -31.99 -2.76 0.92
N ALA A 637 -31.01 -3.46 1.47
CA ALA A 637 -29.70 -2.90 1.83
C ALA A 637 -28.58 -3.85 1.41
N THR A 638 -27.55 -3.33 0.73
CA THR A 638 -26.40 -4.11 0.26
C THR A 638 -25.08 -3.53 0.73
N ALA A 639 -24.33 -4.30 1.52
CA ALA A 639 -22.97 -3.98 1.93
C ALA A 639 -21.99 -4.36 0.83
N TYR A 640 -21.06 -3.47 0.51
CA TYR A 640 -20.00 -3.68 -0.46
C TYR A 640 -18.91 -4.53 0.18
N ILE A 641 -19.01 -5.85 0.04
CA ILE A 641 -18.04 -6.79 0.64
C ILE A 641 -16.69 -6.80 -0.12
N GLY A 642 -15.63 -7.10 0.62
CA GLY A 642 -14.27 -7.21 0.09
C GLY A 642 -13.95 -8.57 -0.54
N CYS A 643 -12.72 -8.74 -1.00
CA CYS A 643 -12.29 -9.83 -1.84
C CYS A 643 -11.92 -11.13 -1.09
N TRP A 644 -11.78 -11.12 0.24
CA TRP A 644 -11.32 -12.31 0.98
C TRP A 644 -12.25 -13.53 0.86
N GLY A 645 -13.55 -13.34 0.64
CA GLY A 645 -14.47 -14.45 0.31
C GLY A 645 -14.15 -15.10 -1.04
N ILE A 646 -13.74 -14.32 -2.05
CA ILE A 646 -13.25 -14.83 -3.33
C ILE A 646 -11.94 -15.59 -3.12
N VAL A 647 -11.01 -15.02 -2.34
CA VAL A 647 -9.73 -15.67 -2.03
C VAL A 647 -9.94 -17.03 -1.36
N GLN A 648 -10.83 -17.12 -0.37
CA GLN A 648 -11.15 -18.39 0.29
C GLN A 648 -11.84 -19.40 -0.66
N ALA A 649 -12.78 -18.95 -1.49
CA ALA A 649 -13.42 -19.81 -2.50
C ALA A 649 -12.40 -20.41 -3.49
N LEU A 650 -11.48 -19.59 -4.00
CA LEU A 650 -10.44 -20.03 -4.93
C LEU A 650 -9.36 -20.89 -4.25
N ARG A 651 -9.01 -20.62 -2.99
CA ARG A 651 -8.15 -21.49 -2.15
C ARG A 651 -8.80 -22.86 -1.91
N ALA A 652 -10.11 -22.90 -1.70
CA ALA A 652 -10.91 -24.13 -1.61
C ALA A 652 -11.19 -24.81 -2.97
N GLY A 653 -10.54 -24.37 -4.06
CA GLY A 653 -10.53 -25.06 -5.34
C GLY A 653 -11.62 -24.63 -6.33
N ALA A 654 -12.39 -23.57 -6.05
CA ALA A 654 -13.44 -23.11 -6.95
C ALA A 654 -12.91 -22.77 -8.36
N ARG A 655 -13.74 -23.10 -9.36
CA ARG A 655 -13.58 -22.71 -10.76
C ARG A 655 -14.49 -21.56 -11.17
N ILE A 656 -15.66 -21.48 -10.56
CA ILE A 656 -16.60 -20.36 -10.72
C ILE A 656 -16.95 -19.85 -9.32
N VAL A 657 -16.72 -18.56 -9.09
CA VAL A 657 -17.05 -17.86 -7.84
C VAL A 657 -18.08 -16.79 -8.16
N ILE A 658 -19.22 -16.85 -7.48
CA ILE A 658 -20.37 -15.96 -7.69
C ILE A 658 -20.58 -15.17 -6.40
N CYS A 659 -20.35 -13.87 -6.47
CA CYS A 659 -20.64 -12.92 -5.39
C CYS A 659 -22.00 -12.26 -5.65
N GLY A 660 -22.63 -11.77 -4.58
CA GLY A 660 -23.59 -10.66 -4.70
C GLY A 660 -22.83 -9.33 -4.77
N ARG A 661 -23.24 -8.32 -4.00
CA ARG A 661 -22.59 -6.99 -4.02
C ARG A 661 -21.24 -6.97 -3.30
N CYS A 662 -20.18 -7.44 -3.96
CA CYS A 662 -18.80 -7.03 -3.62
C CYS A 662 -18.45 -5.68 -4.27
N THR A 663 -17.32 -5.07 -3.90
CA THR A 663 -16.82 -3.90 -4.64
C THR A 663 -16.50 -4.26 -6.08
N ASP A 664 -16.68 -3.29 -6.98
CA ASP A 664 -16.42 -3.36 -8.42
C ASP A 664 -15.01 -3.98 -8.71
N ALA A 665 -14.01 -3.58 -7.92
CA ALA A 665 -12.63 -4.11 -7.94
C ALA A 665 -12.40 -5.50 -7.30
N SER A 666 -13.27 -5.98 -6.39
CA SER A 666 -13.04 -7.18 -5.58
C SER A 666 -12.83 -8.47 -6.39
N PRO A 667 -13.53 -8.72 -7.53
CA PRO A 667 -13.27 -9.87 -8.39
C PRO A 667 -11.81 -9.99 -8.86
N VAL A 668 -11.16 -8.86 -9.16
CA VAL A 668 -9.79 -8.79 -9.67
C VAL A 668 -8.78 -8.87 -8.52
N MET A 669 -9.01 -8.12 -7.43
CA MET A 669 -8.18 -8.18 -6.22
C MET A 669 -8.14 -9.61 -5.63
N GLY A 670 -9.31 -10.25 -5.52
CA GLY A 670 -9.43 -11.61 -4.97
C GLY A 670 -8.80 -12.68 -5.85
N ALA A 671 -8.82 -12.47 -7.18
CA ALA A 671 -8.07 -13.30 -8.12
C ALA A 671 -6.55 -13.16 -7.94
N ALA A 672 -6.05 -11.93 -7.81
CA ALA A 672 -4.62 -11.66 -7.60
C ALA A 672 -4.10 -12.16 -6.25
N ALA A 673 -4.80 -11.85 -5.15
CA ALA A 673 -4.46 -12.30 -3.80
C ALA A 673 -4.54 -13.83 -3.63
N TRP A 674 -5.46 -14.50 -4.34
CA TRP A 674 -5.46 -15.96 -4.43
C TRP A 674 -4.22 -16.48 -5.15
N TYR A 675 -3.93 -15.96 -6.35
CA TYR A 675 -2.92 -16.50 -7.26
C TYR A 675 -1.49 -16.32 -6.73
N HIS A 676 -1.19 -15.12 -6.20
CA HIS A 676 0.11 -14.80 -5.60
C HIS A 676 0.23 -15.20 -4.12
N GLY A 677 -0.86 -15.70 -3.52
CA GLY A 677 -0.88 -16.19 -2.14
C GLY A 677 -0.81 -15.10 -1.07
N TRP A 678 -1.19 -13.86 -1.39
CA TRP A 678 -1.10 -12.71 -0.49
C TRP A 678 -1.96 -12.84 0.79
N ARG A 679 -1.58 -12.08 1.81
CA ARG A 679 -2.26 -11.97 3.11
C ARG A 679 -2.98 -10.62 3.26
N GLU A 680 -3.81 -10.54 4.28
CA GLU A 680 -4.62 -9.36 4.65
C GLU A 680 -3.79 -8.14 5.09
N ASP A 681 -2.51 -8.32 5.43
CA ASP A 681 -1.55 -7.28 5.82
C ASP A 681 -0.61 -6.82 4.69
N GLN A 682 -0.74 -7.37 3.46
CA GLN A 682 0.07 -7.00 2.29
C GLN A 682 -0.56 -5.82 1.52
N TYR A 683 -0.65 -4.67 2.18
CA TYR A 683 -1.40 -3.52 1.68
C TYR A 683 -0.83 -2.92 0.39
N GLU A 684 0.49 -2.85 0.21
CA GLU A 684 1.10 -2.35 -1.03
C GLU A 684 0.67 -3.19 -2.25
N GLU A 685 0.73 -4.52 -2.15
CA GLU A 685 0.32 -5.41 -3.24
C GLU A 685 -1.20 -5.37 -3.50
N LEU A 686 -2.01 -5.32 -2.43
CA LEU A 686 -3.46 -5.18 -2.51
C LEU A 686 -3.85 -3.85 -3.17
N ALA A 687 -3.22 -2.73 -2.79
CA ALA A 687 -3.47 -1.40 -3.33
C ALA A 687 -3.05 -1.28 -4.81
N GLY A 688 -1.94 -1.93 -5.19
CA GLY A 688 -1.57 -2.11 -6.59
C GLY A 688 -2.66 -2.84 -7.37
N SER A 689 -3.14 -3.97 -6.84
CA SER A 689 -4.20 -4.76 -7.48
C SER A 689 -5.56 -4.06 -7.53
N LEU A 690 -5.89 -3.21 -6.55
CA LEU A 690 -7.07 -2.33 -6.54
C LEU A 690 -7.03 -1.33 -7.70
N LEU A 691 -5.87 -0.71 -7.98
CA LEU A 691 -5.75 0.17 -9.14
C LEU A 691 -5.81 -0.62 -10.47
N GLY A 692 -5.16 -1.79 -10.55
CA GLY A 692 -5.28 -2.68 -11.71
C GLY A 692 -6.71 -3.14 -11.98
N ALA A 693 -7.50 -3.33 -10.92
CA ALA A 693 -8.91 -3.67 -10.98
C ALA A 693 -9.76 -2.50 -11.48
N HIS A 694 -9.61 -1.33 -10.87
CA HIS A 694 -10.33 -0.10 -11.25
C HIS A 694 -10.11 0.31 -12.71
N LEU A 695 -8.91 0.04 -13.22
CA LEU A 695 -8.56 0.25 -14.62
C LEU A 695 -9.24 -0.73 -15.58
N ILE A 696 -9.81 -1.85 -15.13
CA ILE A 696 -10.51 -2.80 -15.99
C ILE A 696 -12.00 -3.02 -15.63
N GLU A 697 -12.49 -2.54 -14.49
CA GLU A 697 -13.85 -2.80 -14.02
C GLU A 697 -14.93 -2.26 -14.98
N CYS A 698 -14.74 -1.06 -15.55
CA CYS A 698 -15.62 -0.49 -16.57
C CYS A 698 -15.36 -0.99 -18.01
N GLY A 699 -14.71 -2.15 -18.17
CA GLY A 699 -14.53 -2.81 -19.46
C GLY A 699 -13.85 -1.91 -20.52
N PRO A 700 -14.47 -1.68 -21.69
CA PRO A 700 -13.86 -0.95 -22.81
C PRO A 700 -13.37 0.50 -22.54
N TYR A 701 -13.66 1.11 -21.39
CA TYR A 701 -13.30 2.52 -21.11
C TYR A 701 -11.77 2.77 -21.17
N VAL A 702 -10.97 1.89 -20.56
CA VAL A 702 -9.49 1.97 -20.60
C VAL A 702 -8.90 1.70 -21.99
N VAL A 703 -9.71 1.13 -22.89
CA VAL A 703 -9.41 0.84 -24.30
C VAL A 703 -9.87 1.99 -25.22
N GLY A 704 -10.28 3.12 -24.63
CA GLY A 704 -10.61 4.37 -25.31
C GLY A 704 -12.10 4.65 -25.50
N ALA A 705 -13.00 3.80 -25.01
CA ALA A 705 -14.42 4.16 -24.95
C ALA A 705 -14.64 5.30 -23.94
N ASN A 706 -15.50 6.27 -24.28
CA ASN A 706 -15.79 7.42 -23.40
C ASN A 706 -14.53 8.27 -23.03
N PHE A 707 -13.50 8.24 -23.88
CA PHE A 707 -12.28 9.05 -23.76
C PHE A 707 -12.37 10.34 -24.60
N SER A 708 -11.96 11.46 -24.01
CA SER A 708 -12.02 12.80 -24.60
C SER A 708 -11.10 13.04 -25.82
N GLY A 709 -10.10 12.17 -26.05
CA GLY A 709 -9.21 12.19 -27.22
C GLY A 709 -9.54 11.16 -28.31
N PHE A 710 -10.80 10.73 -28.41
CA PHE A 710 -11.24 9.66 -29.32
C PHE A 710 -10.94 9.86 -30.82
N LYS A 711 -10.71 11.11 -31.28
CA LYS A 711 -10.66 11.47 -32.71
C LYS A 711 -9.52 10.74 -33.45
N ASP A 712 -8.35 10.61 -32.82
CA ASP A 712 -7.12 10.04 -33.40
C ASP A 712 -7.23 8.54 -33.73
N PHE A 713 -8.33 7.90 -33.29
CA PHE A 713 -8.61 6.48 -33.52
C PHE A 713 -10.10 6.17 -33.63
N LEU A 714 -10.92 7.15 -34.02
CA LEU A 714 -12.37 7.00 -34.19
C LEU A 714 -12.78 5.78 -35.05
N PRO A 715 -12.10 5.41 -36.15
CA PRO A 715 -12.43 4.19 -36.91
C PRO A 715 -12.22 2.87 -36.14
N GLU A 716 -11.42 2.88 -35.08
CA GLU A 716 -11.18 1.72 -34.20
C GLU A 716 -12.22 1.62 -33.08
N LEU A 717 -12.99 2.68 -32.82
CA LEU A 717 -13.97 2.78 -31.72
C LEU A 717 -15.39 2.34 -32.14
N VAL A 718 -15.48 1.25 -32.91
CA VAL A 718 -16.74 0.69 -33.43
C VAL A 718 -17.08 -0.65 -32.76
N ASP A 719 -16.11 -1.56 -32.72
CA ASP A 719 -16.22 -2.89 -32.09
C ASP A 719 -15.03 -3.06 -31.14
N ILE A 720 -15.18 -2.57 -29.90
CA ILE A 720 -14.06 -2.28 -29.01
C ILE A 720 -13.61 -3.55 -28.26
N ALA A 721 -12.29 -3.71 -28.13
CA ALA A 721 -11.68 -4.81 -27.39
C ALA A 721 -11.92 -4.71 -25.86
N PHE A 722 -11.83 -5.85 -25.18
CA PHE A 722 -11.99 -5.93 -23.73
C PHE A 722 -10.62 -5.88 -23.01
N PRO A 723 -10.54 -5.26 -21.82
CA PRO A 723 -9.28 -5.00 -21.15
C PRO A 723 -8.73 -6.21 -20.40
N ILE A 724 -7.42 -6.22 -20.19
CA ILE A 724 -6.70 -7.23 -19.42
C ILE A 724 -5.72 -6.51 -18.48
N ALA A 725 -5.77 -6.83 -17.19
CA ALA A 725 -4.74 -6.47 -16.23
C ALA A 725 -3.74 -7.63 -16.09
N GLU A 726 -2.45 -7.33 -16.21
CA GLU A 726 -1.35 -8.24 -15.89
C GLU A 726 -0.75 -7.78 -14.56
N ILE A 727 -1.07 -8.48 -13.47
CA ILE A 727 -0.71 -8.05 -12.10
C ILE A 727 0.43 -8.92 -11.56
N ASP A 728 1.59 -8.33 -11.29
CA ASP A 728 2.78 -9.05 -10.80
C ASP A 728 2.69 -9.39 -9.29
N PRO A 729 3.58 -10.26 -8.75
CA PRO A 729 3.55 -10.64 -7.33
C PRO A 729 3.77 -9.50 -6.32
N ARG A 730 4.09 -8.27 -6.78
CA ARG A 730 4.23 -7.04 -5.98
C ARG A 730 3.08 -6.05 -6.23
N GLY A 731 2.01 -6.47 -6.90
CA GLY A 731 0.86 -5.62 -7.23
C GLY A 731 1.08 -4.63 -8.36
N ARG A 732 2.24 -4.64 -9.06
CA ARG A 732 2.44 -3.76 -10.23
C ARG A 732 1.55 -4.25 -11.36
N CYS A 733 0.84 -3.33 -11.99
CA CYS A 733 -0.17 -3.63 -12.98
C CYS A 733 0.24 -3.12 -14.36
N ILE A 734 0.12 -3.97 -15.37
CA ILE A 734 0.26 -3.58 -16.77
C ILE A 734 -1.08 -3.82 -17.45
N ILE A 735 -1.69 -2.76 -17.99
CA ILE A 735 -2.98 -2.85 -18.68
C ILE A 735 -2.75 -3.07 -20.17
N GLY A 736 -3.49 -4.02 -20.73
CA GLY A 736 -3.60 -4.28 -22.16
C GLY A 736 -5.03 -4.70 -22.54
N ARG A 737 -5.18 -5.40 -23.67
CA ARG A 737 -6.49 -5.76 -24.23
C ARG A 737 -6.51 -7.12 -24.93
N THR A 738 -7.71 -7.63 -25.23
CA THR A 738 -7.92 -8.80 -26.10
C THR A 738 -7.30 -8.59 -27.48
N GLY A 739 -6.85 -9.68 -28.12
CA GLY A 739 -6.37 -9.65 -29.51
C GLY A 739 -7.48 -9.38 -30.54
N GLU A 740 -8.74 -9.60 -30.16
CA GLU A 740 -9.93 -9.23 -30.92
C GLU A 740 -10.47 -7.86 -30.49
N GLY A 741 -11.07 -7.14 -31.43
CA GLY A 741 -11.64 -5.80 -31.24
C GLY A 741 -10.65 -4.66 -31.55
N GLY A 742 -11.21 -3.47 -31.77
CA GLY A 742 -10.51 -2.20 -31.92
C GLY A 742 -10.27 -1.49 -30.58
N GLY A 743 -10.09 -0.18 -30.63
CA GLY A 743 -9.62 0.64 -29.50
C GLY A 743 -8.14 0.44 -29.16
N ARG A 744 -7.65 1.29 -28.26
CA ARG A 744 -6.23 1.44 -27.90
C ARG A 744 -6.07 1.58 -26.39
N VAL A 745 -5.04 0.94 -25.83
CA VAL A 745 -4.61 1.17 -24.44
C VAL A 745 -3.35 2.05 -24.46
N THR A 746 -3.50 3.32 -24.06
CA THR A 746 -2.44 4.33 -24.03
C THR A 746 -2.31 4.98 -22.65
N LYS A 747 -1.22 5.73 -22.42
CA LYS A 747 -1.06 6.57 -21.21
C LYS A 747 -2.32 7.42 -20.96
N GLU A 748 -2.91 7.98 -22.00
CA GLU A 748 -4.05 8.89 -21.93
C GLU A 748 -5.37 8.15 -21.66
N THR A 749 -5.61 6.98 -22.26
CA THR A 749 -6.83 6.19 -21.96
C THR A 749 -6.77 5.59 -20.55
N VAL A 750 -5.58 5.18 -20.10
CA VAL A 750 -5.34 4.73 -18.72
C VAL A 750 -5.46 5.88 -17.73
N THR A 751 -4.92 7.06 -18.04
CA THR A 751 -5.10 8.27 -17.20
C THR A 751 -6.57 8.70 -17.15
N ALA A 752 -7.30 8.60 -18.26
CA ALA A 752 -8.73 8.86 -18.29
C ALA A 752 -9.52 7.90 -17.40
N GLN A 753 -9.30 6.58 -17.51
CA GLN A 753 -9.99 5.62 -16.64
C GLN A 753 -9.56 5.75 -15.18
N LEU A 754 -8.27 6.00 -14.89
CA LEU A 754 -7.78 6.23 -13.52
C LEU A 754 -8.49 7.41 -12.85
N LEU A 755 -8.83 8.45 -13.60
CA LEU A 755 -9.53 9.64 -13.10
C LEU A 755 -11.07 9.50 -13.11
N TYR A 756 -11.60 8.30 -13.35
CA TYR A 756 -13.02 8.00 -13.30
C TYR A 756 -13.44 7.70 -11.85
N GLU A 757 -14.54 8.26 -11.38
CA GLU A 757 -15.17 7.99 -10.05
C GLU A 757 -14.31 8.18 -8.78
N LEU A 758 -13.04 8.61 -8.87
CA LEU A 758 -12.16 8.82 -7.72
C LEU A 758 -12.73 9.84 -6.72
N GLN A 759 -12.56 9.56 -5.43
CA GLN A 759 -12.95 10.45 -4.33
C GLN A 759 -11.72 11.08 -3.65
N GLY A 760 -10.88 11.75 -4.44
CA GLY A 760 -9.59 12.30 -4.02
C GLY A 760 -8.43 11.32 -4.24
N HIS A 761 -7.30 11.52 -3.55
CA HIS A 761 -6.13 10.64 -3.68
C HIS A 761 -6.18 9.38 -2.81
N LEU A 762 -7.09 9.31 -1.81
CA LEU A 762 -7.28 8.13 -0.97
C LEU A 762 -8.49 7.32 -1.46
N TYR A 763 -8.22 6.30 -2.26
CA TYR A 763 -9.23 5.38 -2.78
C TYR A 763 -9.51 4.30 -1.71
N LEU A 764 -10.69 4.35 -1.10
CA LEU A 764 -11.10 3.43 -0.04
C LEU A 764 -11.71 2.15 -0.61
N ASN A 765 -11.25 1.00 -0.13
CA ASN A 765 -11.83 -0.32 -0.40
C ASN A 765 -11.90 -1.12 0.93
N PRO A 766 -12.84 -2.09 1.10
CA PRO A 766 -12.96 -2.87 2.34
C PRO A 766 -11.72 -3.69 2.75
N ASP A 767 -10.82 -4.01 1.82
CA ASP A 767 -9.61 -4.80 2.09
C ASP A 767 -8.34 -3.95 2.23
N VAL A 768 -8.32 -2.74 1.64
CA VAL A 768 -7.14 -1.87 1.57
C VAL A 768 -7.55 -0.42 1.28
N VAL A 769 -6.71 0.56 1.65
CA VAL A 769 -6.78 1.92 1.10
C VAL A 769 -5.58 2.16 0.20
N ALA A 770 -5.83 2.59 -1.03
CA ALA A 770 -4.79 3.00 -1.97
C ALA A 770 -4.60 4.53 -1.92
N ASP A 771 -3.36 4.96 -1.66
CA ASP A 771 -2.91 6.33 -1.86
C ASP A 771 -2.32 6.47 -3.27
N LEU A 772 -3.02 7.28 -4.07
CA LEU A 772 -2.75 7.55 -5.48
C LEU A 772 -1.95 8.84 -5.69
N SER A 773 -1.57 9.56 -4.63
CA SER A 773 -0.87 10.87 -4.74
C SER A 773 0.46 10.78 -5.51
N GLY A 774 1.15 9.64 -5.41
CA GLY A 774 2.41 9.36 -6.12
C GLY A 774 2.27 8.63 -7.47
N VAL A 775 1.03 8.34 -7.93
CA VAL A 775 0.77 7.38 -9.02
C VAL A 775 1.43 7.78 -10.34
N ARG A 776 1.94 6.78 -11.08
CA ARG A 776 2.57 6.93 -12.40
C ARG A 776 1.90 6.03 -13.43
N VAL A 777 1.74 6.55 -14.64
CA VAL A 777 1.23 5.83 -15.82
C VAL A 777 2.24 6.00 -16.95
N GLU A 778 2.83 4.88 -17.40
CA GLU A 778 3.97 4.87 -18.32
C GLU A 778 3.73 3.89 -19.48
N GLN A 779 3.94 4.32 -20.73
CA GLN A 779 3.73 3.48 -21.90
C GLN A 779 4.93 2.53 -22.09
N GLU A 780 4.71 1.22 -22.03
CA GLU A 780 5.77 0.23 -22.29
C GLU A 780 5.87 -0.10 -23.79
N SER A 781 4.74 -0.33 -24.43
CA SER A 781 4.63 -0.65 -25.86
C SER A 781 3.19 -0.43 -26.36
N PRO A 782 2.90 -0.51 -27.68
CA PRO A 782 1.54 -0.34 -28.18
C PRO A 782 0.55 -1.31 -27.52
N ASN A 783 -0.52 -0.78 -26.92
CA ASN A 783 -1.49 -1.52 -26.11
C ASN A 783 -0.95 -2.21 -24.85
N ARG A 784 0.19 -1.77 -24.29
CA ARG A 784 0.63 -2.13 -22.92
C ARG A 784 1.14 -0.91 -22.16
N VAL A 785 0.51 -0.62 -21.02
CA VAL A 785 0.77 0.55 -20.18
C VAL A 785 1.01 0.10 -18.74
N SER A 786 2.17 0.44 -18.18
CA SER A 786 2.52 0.19 -16.78
C SER A 786 1.88 1.22 -15.87
N VAL A 787 1.38 0.78 -14.71
CA VAL A 787 0.83 1.65 -13.67
C VAL A 787 1.43 1.28 -12.31
N SER A 788 1.98 2.28 -11.62
CA SER A 788 2.82 2.07 -10.44
C SER A 788 2.82 3.27 -9.48
N CYS A 789 3.66 3.21 -8.43
CA CYS A 789 3.81 4.24 -7.38
C CYS A 789 2.54 4.53 -6.56
N VAL A 790 1.63 3.55 -6.47
CA VAL A 790 0.58 3.49 -5.44
C VAL A 790 1.18 3.06 -4.11
N LYS A 791 0.65 3.56 -2.99
CA LYS A 791 0.94 3.04 -1.65
C LYS A 791 -0.31 2.43 -1.00
N GLY A 792 -0.12 1.33 -0.27
CA GLY A 792 -1.17 0.72 0.54
C GLY A 792 -1.23 1.24 1.98
N PHE A 793 -2.44 1.23 2.53
CA PHE A 793 -2.74 1.49 3.94
C PHE A 793 -3.88 0.56 4.43
N PRO A 794 -4.03 0.34 5.76
CA PRO A 794 -5.06 -0.53 6.30
C PRO A 794 -6.49 -0.11 5.91
N PRO A 795 -7.43 -1.05 5.71
CA PRO A 795 -8.81 -0.74 5.34
C PRO A 795 -9.56 0.11 6.38
N PRO A 796 -10.68 0.75 5.99
CA PRO A 796 -11.59 1.38 6.95
C PRO A 796 -12.27 0.33 7.85
N PRO A 797 -12.63 0.66 9.11
CA PRO A 797 -13.42 -0.22 9.98
C PRO A 797 -14.88 -0.39 9.55
N THR A 798 -15.28 0.26 8.45
CA THR A 798 -16.65 0.32 7.93
C THR A 798 -16.68 0.07 6.43
N ALA A 799 -17.62 -0.74 5.96
CA ALA A 799 -17.92 -0.90 4.54
C ALA A 799 -18.94 0.15 4.09
N LYS A 800 -18.94 0.47 2.80
CA LYS A 800 -20.06 1.16 2.14
C LYS A 800 -21.27 0.22 2.16
N VAL A 801 -22.44 0.76 2.46
CA VAL A 801 -23.74 0.12 2.22
C VAL A 801 -24.52 0.99 1.24
N MET A 802 -25.23 0.40 0.29
CA MET A 802 -26.30 1.08 -0.43
C MET A 802 -27.63 0.57 0.12
N VAL A 803 -28.42 1.48 0.71
CA VAL A 803 -29.81 1.23 1.08
C VAL A 803 -30.70 1.84 0.01
N ALA A 804 -31.64 1.07 -0.55
CA ALA A 804 -32.60 1.56 -1.54
C ALA A 804 -34.00 1.64 -0.95
N ALA A 805 -34.79 2.60 -1.46
CA ALA A 805 -36.21 2.74 -1.17
C ALA A 805 -36.98 3.07 -2.46
N LYS A 806 -38.30 2.84 -2.45
CA LYS A 806 -39.19 3.23 -3.55
C LYS A 806 -39.41 4.75 -3.49
N GLY A 807 -38.90 5.49 -4.47
CA GLY A 807 -39.00 6.95 -4.50
C GLY A 807 -40.38 7.49 -4.91
N GLY A 808 -41.18 6.64 -5.55
CA GLY A 808 -42.45 7.02 -6.16
C GLY A 808 -42.40 6.71 -7.65
N PHE A 809 -42.97 7.62 -8.46
CA PHE A 809 -43.14 7.46 -9.90
C PHE A 809 -42.65 8.70 -10.65
N GLN A 810 -42.08 8.49 -11.83
CA GLN A 810 -41.61 9.53 -12.74
C GLN A 810 -42.20 9.38 -14.14
N ALA A 811 -42.33 10.50 -14.85
CA ALA A 811 -42.80 10.55 -16.23
C ALA A 811 -42.13 11.71 -16.98
N GLU A 812 -41.93 11.54 -18.29
CA GLU A 812 -41.23 12.50 -19.14
C GLU A 812 -41.91 12.69 -20.50
N ALA A 813 -41.90 13.93 -21.00
CA ALA A 813 -42.27 14.30 -22.35
C ALA A 813 -41.19 15.18 -23.00
N THR A 814 -40.99 15.00 -24.30
CA THR A 814 -39.98 15.73 -25.08
C THR A 814 -40.64 16.46 -26.24
N PHE A 815 -40.54 17.79 -26.27
CA PHE A 815 -41.06 18.66 -27.33
C PHE A 815 -39.92 19.22 -28.17
N TYR A 816 -40.24 19.67 -29.39
CA TYR A 816 -39.25 20.18 -30.33
C TYR A 816 -39.63 21.60 -30.78
N ILE A 817 -38.72 22.55 -30.62
CA ILE A 817 -38.95 23.97 -30.90
C ILE A 817 -37.99 24.43 -32.00
N ASN A 818 -38.51 25.08 -33.03
CA ASN A 818 -37.72 25.59 -34.16
C ASN A 818 -38.29 26.86 -34.80
N GLY A 819 -37.53 27.43 -35.74
CA GLY A 819 -37.79 28.70 -36.39
C GLY A 819 -37.33 29.89 -35.55
N LEU A 820 -37.98 31.05 -35.73
CA LEU A 820 -37.73 32.25 -34.91
C LEU A 820 -38.20 32.06 -33.46
N ASP A 821 -37.84 33.00 -32.59
CA ASP A 821 -38.44 33.20 -31.26
C ASP A 821 -38.36 31.96 -30.33
N VAL A 822 -37.30 31.16 -30.43
CA VAL A 822 -37.17 29.88 -29.70
C VAL A 822 -37.21 30.06 -28.19
N ALA A 823 -36.65 31.16 -27.67
CA ALA A 823 -36.68 31.47 -26.24
C ALA A 823 -38.10 31.83 -25.77
N GLU A 824 -38.82 32.62 -26.55
CA GLU A 824 -40.20 33.06 -26.31
C GLU A 824 -41.18 31.88 -26.42
N LYS A 825 -40.98 30.99 -27.40
CA LYS A 825 -41.74 29.73 -27.54
C LYS A 825 -41.49 28.78 -26.38
N ALA A 826 -40.25 28.66 -25.92
CA ALA A 826 -39.91 27.89 -24.73
C ALA A 826 -40.49 28.51 -23.46
N ALA A 827 -40.45 29.83 -23.31
CA ALA A 827 -41.05 30.56 -22.19
C ALA A 827 -42.59 30.44 -22.18
N MET A 828 -43.24 30.56 -23.34
CA MET A 828 -44.67 30.30 -23.53
C MET A 828 -45.03 28.88 -23.10
N MET A 829 -44.26 27.87 -23.53
CA MET A 829 -44.50 26.48 -23.14
C MET A 829 -44.26 26.25 -21.65
N LYS A 830 -43.17 26.80 -21.07
CA LYS A 830 -42.90 26.78 -19.63
C LYS A 830 -44.06 27.40 -18.83
N ALA A 831 -44.58 28.56 -19.26
CA ALA A 831 -45.71 29.23 -18.62
C ALA A 831 -47.02 28.43 -18.75
N GLN A 832 -47.29 27.83 -19.91
CA GLN A 832 -48.45 26.97 -20.12
C GLN A 832 -48.41 25.71 -19.25
N LEU A 833 -47.24 25.05 -19.16
CA LEU A 833 -47.03 23.89 -18.30
C LEU A 833 -47.12 24.25 -16.82
N ALA A 834 -46.52 25.37 -16.40
CA ALA A 834 -46.61 25.86 -15.02
C ALA A 834 -48.06 26.21 -14.63
N HIS A 835 -48.85 26.79 -15.55
CA HIS A 835 -50.28 27.03 -15.32
C HIS A 835 -51.08 25.70 -15.27
N MET A 836 -50.79 24.77 -16.17
CA MET A 836 -51.47 23.47 -16.26
C MET A 836 -51.19 22.58 -15.04
N PHE A 837 -49.98 22.66 -14.50
CA PHE A 837 -49.50 21.86 -13.36
C PHE A 837 -49.48 22.61 -12.02
N LYS A 838 -50.06 23.82 -11.94
CA LYS A 838 -50.08 24.64 -10.70
C LYS A 838 -50.71 23.90 -9.49
N ASP A 839 -51.67 23.01 -9.76
CA ASP A 839 -52.40 22.20 -8.77
C ASP A 839 -51.96 20.72 -8.78
N ALA A 840 -50.85 20.39 -9.46
CA ALA A 840 -50.36 19.01 -9.58
C ALA A 840 -49.51 18.60 -8.37
N ASN A 841 -49.80 17.42 -7.80
CA ASN A 841 -49.08 16.89 -6.63
C ASN A 841 -47.74 16.23 -7.01
N PHE A 842 -46.89 16.95 -7.75
CA PHE A 842 -45.56 16.50 -8.13
C PHE A 842 -44.56 16.80 -7.01
N SER A 843 -43.73 15.83 -6.64
CA SER A 843 -42.59 16.02 -5.74
C SER A 843 -41.39 16.68 -6.42
N ARG A 844 -41.33 16.65 -7.76
CA ARG A 844 -40.36 17.41 -8.57
C ARG A 844 -40.97 17.69 -9.95
N LEU A 845 -40.74 18.89 -10.48
CA LEU A 845 -41.11 19.27 -11.85
C LEU A 845 -39.93 20.04 -12.46
N SER A 846 -39.40 19.55 -13.58
CA SER A 846 -38.23 20.09 -14.27
C SER A 846 -38.59 20.33 -15.74
N ILE A 847 -38.39 21.55 -16.24
CA ILE A 847 -38.76 21.93 -17.61
C ILE A 847 -37.57 22.67 -18.24
N GLU A 848 -36.73 21.93 -18.96
CA GLU A 848 -35.43 22.40 -19.43
C GLU A 848 -35.31 22.38 -20.96
N LEU A 849 -34.62 23.38 -21.50
CA LEU A 849 -34.37 23.54 -22.95
C LEU A 849 -32.94 23.11 -23.25
N TYR A 850 -32.78 22.24 -24.24
CA TYR A 850 -31.52 21.60 -24.59
C TYR A 850 -31.15 21.89 -26.05
N GLY A 851 -29.93 22.43 -26.23
CA GLY A 851 -29.38 22.87 -27.50
C GLY A 851 -29.63 24.35 -27.81
N THR A 852 -28.98 24.82 -28.87
CA THR A 852 -29.14 26.17 -29.44
C THR A 852 -29.47 25.99 -30.92
N PRO A 853 -30.47 26.69 -31.49
CA PRO A 853 -30.73 26.61 -32.92
C PRO A 853 -29.56 27.21 -33.69
N ALA A 854 -29.17 26.62 -34.82
CA ALA A 854 -28.15 27.20 -35.69
C ALA A 854 -28.68 28.48 -36.36
N ASP A 855 -27.84 29.52 -36.46
CA ASP A 855 -28.16 30.75 -37.19
C ASP A 855 -28.41 30.45 -38.68
N ASN A 856 -29.53 30.95 -39.22
CA ASN A 856 -30.00 30.69 -40.59
C ASN A 856 -29.90 29.19 -40.98
N PRO A 857 -30.67 28.31 -40.31
CA PRO A 857 -30.42 26.88 -40.34
C PRO A 857 -30.75 26.28 -41.71
N THR A 858 -29.77 25.60 -42.33
CA THR A 858 -29.89 25.00 -43.67
C THR A 858 -30.82 23.78 -43.73
N SER A 859 -31.29 23.30 -42.58
CA SER A 859 -32.31 22.25 -42.45
C SER A 859 -33.14 22.49 -41.19
N GLN A 860 -34.36 21.93 -41.15
CA GLN A 860 -35.20 22.00 -39.94
C GLN A 860 -34.48 21.41 -38.72
N GLN A 861 -33.73 20.32 -38.89
CA GLN A 861 -32.96 19.68 -37.83
C GLN A 861 -31.92 20.63 -37.21
N ALA A 862 -31.16 21.36 -38.02
CA ALA A 862 -30.17 22.33 -37.52
C ALA A 862 -30.80 23.50 -36.74
N GLY A 863 -32.06 23.84 -37.04
CA GLY A 863 -32.83 24.87 -36.34
C GLY A 863 -33.69 24.36 -35.19
N THR A 864 -33.60 23.08 -34.80
CA THR A 864 -34.48 22.47 -33.79
C THR A 864 -33.76 22.17 -32.48
N VAL A 865 -34.34 22.66 -31.39
CA VAL A 865 -33.93 22.35 -30.01
C VAL A 865 -34.98 21.53 -29.27
N SER A 866 -34.58 20.87 -28.19
CA SER A 866 -35.44 19.97 -27.41
C SER A 866 -35.87 20.62 -26.10
N LEU A 867 -37.18 20.70 -25.83
CA LEU A 867 -37.72 21.05 -24.51
C LEU A 867 -38.14 19.76 -23.79
N ARG A 868 -37.46 19.42 -22.70
CA ARG A 868 -37.75 18.27 -21.85
C ARG A 868 -38.64 18.70 -20.69
N VAL A 869 -39.73 17.97 -20.47
CA VAL A 869 -40.63 18.11 -19.32
C VAL A 869 -40.57 16.82 -18.54
N PHE A 870 -40.03 16.88 -17.33
CA PHE A 870 -39.86 15.74 -16.44
C PHE A 870 -40.60 16.02 -15.12
N ALA A 871 -41.31 15.04 -14.60
CA ALA A 871 -41.96 15.12 -13.30
C ALA A 871 -41.74 13.86 -12.49
N GLN A 872 -41.75 14.01 -11.17
CA GLN A 872 -41.81 12.95 -10.17
C GLN A 872 -43.00 13.19 -9.24
N ALA A 873 -43.61 12.13 -8.72
CA ALA A 873 -44.58 12.18 -7.63
C ALA A 873 -44.44 10.95 -6.73
N ARG A 874 -44.75 11.09 -5.43
CA ARG A 874 -44.64 9.96 -4.48
C ARG A 874 -45.69 8.86 -4.71
N ARG A 875 -46.83 9.19 -5.31
CA ARG A 875 -47.92 8.25 -5.63
C ARG A 875 -48.16 8.17 -7.13
N LYS A 876 -48.68 7.04 -7.62
CA LYS A 876 -48.87 6.79 -9.06
C LYS A 876 -50.00 7.66 -9.63
N GLU A 877 -51.03 7.85 -8.82
CA GLU A 877 -52.29 8.54 -9.09
C GLU A 877 -52.11 10.06 -9.23
N ASP A 878 -50.96 10.59 -8.78
CA ASP A 878 -50.60 12.01 -8.87
C ASP A 878 -49.88 12.35 -10.19
N ILE A 879 -49.32 11.36 -10.88
CA ILE A 879 -48.56 11.52 -12.14
C ILE A 879 -49.10 10.64 -13.29
N GLU A 880 -50.24 9.98 -13.09
CA GLU A 880 -50.88 9.12 -14.09
C GLU A 880 -51.28 9.85 -15.38
N ALA A 881 -51.81 9.09 -16.34
CA ALA A 881 -52.16 9.62 -17.65
C ALA A 881 -53.15 10.82 -17.58
N SER A 882 -54.04 10.89 -16.58
CA SER A 882 -54.94 12.03 -16.38
C SER A 882 -54.24 13.28 -15.81
N LYS A 883 -53.10 13.12 -15.14
CA LYS A 883 -52.38 14.18 -14.40
C LYS A 883 -51.18 14.73 -15.15
N PHE A 884 -50.45 13.89 -15.89
CA PHE A 884 -49.27 14.30 -16.65
C PHE A 884 -49.52 14.27 -18.16
N LYS A 885 -49.89 13.11 -18.70
CA LYS A 885 -49.96 12.89 -20.17
C LYS A 885 -51.07 13.69 -20.85
N VAL A 886 -52.31 13.60 -20.37
CA VAL A 886 -53.47 14.27 -20.97
C VAL A 886 -53.36 15.80 -20.85
N PRO A 887 -52.96 16.39 -19.70
CA PRO A 887 -52.77 17.83 -19.59
C PRO A 887 -51.67 18.37 -20.53
N ILE A 888 -50.55 17.65 -20.70
CA ILE A 888 -49.56 17.96 -21.74
C ILE A 888 -50.19 17.92 -23.14
N TYR A 889 -50.91 16.84 -23.46
CA TYR A 889 -51.45 16.66 -24.81
C TYR A 889 -52.55 17.68 -25.14
N ALA A 890 -53.27 18.20 -24.14
CA ALA A 890 -54.22 19.28 -24.28
C ALA A 890 -53.58 20.61 -24.74
N LEU A 891 -52.29 20.85 -24.44
CA LEU A 891 -51.58 22.05 -24.90
C LEU A 891 -51.43 22.09 -26.43
N ARG A 892 -51.47 20.95 -27.13
CA ARG A 892 -51.18 20.82 -28.57
C ARG A 892 -51.84 21.87 -29.47
N MET A 893 -53.09 22.23 -29.19
CA MET A 893 -53.88 23.15 -30.03
C MET A 893 -53.79 24.62 -29.61
N GLN A 894 -53.08 24.94 -28.51
CA GLN A 894 -52.92 26.29 -27.95
C GLN A 894 -51.45 26.68 -27.71
N SER A 895 -50.50 25.82 -28.09
CA SER A 895 -49.07 26.00 -27.82
C SER A 895 -48.36 26.84 -28.89
N TYR A 896 -47.04 26.87 -28.85
CA TYR A 896 -46.20 27.73 -29.68
C TYR A 896 -46.30 27.42 -31.20
N PRO A 897 -46.09 28.43 -32.07
CA PRO A 897 -46.02 28.20 -33.52
C PRO A 897 -44.93 27.19 -33.88
N GLY A 898 -45.31 26.11 -34.58
CA GLY A 898 -44.42 24.99 -34.89
C GLY A 898 -44.41 23.85 -33.86
N TYR A 899 -45.41 23.77 -32.97
CA TYR A 899 -45.54 22.66 -32.01
C TYR A 899 -45.39 21.27 -32.67
N HIS A 900 -44.41 20.51 -32.17
CA HIS A 900 -44.27 19.08 -32.39
C HIS A 900 -43.53 18.44 -31.20
N MET A 901 -43.63 17.11 -31.06
CA MET A 901 -43.09 16.39 -29.92
C MET A 901 -42.71 14.96 -30.27
N ASN A 902 -41.92 14.30 -29.42
CA ASN A 902 -41.71 12.86 -29.50
C ASN A 902 -43.05 12.12 -29.32
N LEU A 903 -43.36 11.20 -30.23
CA LEU A 903 -44.60 10.42 -30.24
C LEU A 903 -44.47 9.06 -29.53
N ASP A 904 -43.27 8.71 -29.03
CA ASP A 904 -43.12 7.58 -28.12
C ASP A 904 -43.62 7.93 -26.71
N PHE A 905 -44.94 7.82 -26.53
CA PHE A 905 -45.60 8.12 -25.26
C PHE A 905 -45.27 7.14 -24.12
N ARG A 906 -44.36 6.15 -24.29
CA ARG A 906 -43.91 5.24 -23.23
C ARG A 906 -43.05 5.95 -22.17
N THR A 907 -42.52 7.13 -22.45
CA THR A 907 -41.87 7.99 -21.45
C THR A 907 -42.87 8.69 -20.54
N MET A 908 -44.09 8.96 -21.03
CA MET A 908 -45.17 9.68 -20.34
C MET A 908 -46.06 8.78 -19.47
N VAL A 909 -45.75 7.49 -19.38
CA VAL A 909 -46.39 6.54 -18.47
C VAL A 909 -45.63 6.57 -17.13
N PRO A 910 -46.31 6.59 -15.97
CA PRO A 910 -45.65 6.49 -14.67
C PRO A 910 -44.75 5.25 -14.60
N LYS A 911 -43.44 5.48 -14.54
CA LYS A 911 -42.44 4.46 -14.22
C LYS A 911 -42.07 4.62 -12.76
N PRO A 912 -42.01 3.54 -11.95
CA PRO A 912 -41.40 3.66 -10.63
C PRO A 912 -39.95 4.16 -10.74
N PHE A 913 -39.43 4.73 -9.66
CA PHE A 913 -38.01 5.04 -9.52
C PHE A 913 -37.55 4.78 -8.09
N MET A 914 -36.23 4.69 -7.91
CA MET A 914 -35.61 4.29 -6.64
C MET A 914 -34.83 5.46 -6.06
N GLU A 915 -34.94 5.67 -4.75
CA GLU A 915 -34.11 6.60 -4.01
C GLU A 915 -33.02 5.78 -3.31
N MET A 916 -31.82 6.34 -3.19
CA MET A 916 -30.66 5.65 -2.62
C MET A 916 -30.11 6.44 -1.43
N PHE A 917 -29.75 5.71 -0.37
CA PHE A 917 -29.04 6.24 0.78
C PHE A 917 -27.69 5.51 0.89
N PRO A 918 -26.61 6.06 0.31
CA PRO A 918 -25.27 5.51 0.47
C PRO A 918 -24.80 5.78 1.91
N ALA A 919 -24.42 4.72 2.62
CA ALA A 919 -24.18 4.73 4.06
C ALA A 919 -22.91 3.98 4.45
N LEU A 920 -22.55 4.06 5.73
CA LEU A 920 -21.47 3.29 6.35
C LEU A 920 -22.01 2.31 7.40
N MET A 921 -21.46 1.10 7.41
CA MET A 921 -21.74 0.03 8.38
C MET A 921 -20.43 -0.57 8.90
N PRO A 922 -20.29 -0.88 10.20
CA PRO A 922 -19.11 -1.59 10.72
C PRO A 922 -18.92 -2.95 10.04
N VAL A 923 -17.69 -3.27 9.59
CA VAL A 923 -17.43 -4.53 8.87
C VAL A 923 -17.73 -5.77 9.74
N SER A 924 -17.59 -5.64 11.06
CA SER A 924 -17.93 -6.68 12.04
C SER A 924 -19.43 -7.01 12.14
N ALA A 925 -20.32 -6.21 11.56
CA ALA A 925 -21.76 -6.50 11.48
C ALA A 925 -22.15 -7.34 10.24
N ILE A 926 -21.21 -7.57 9.33
CA ILE A 926 -21.43 -8.28 8.07
C ILE A 926 -21.08 -9.76 8.25
N ASP A 927 -22.02 -10.68 8.06
CA ASP A 927 -21.73 -12.13 8.07
C ASP A 927 -21.18 -12.59 6.71
N HIS A 928 -19.98 -12.10 6.39
CA HIS A 928 -19.25 -12.43 5.17
C HIS A 928 -18.86 -13.92 5.20
N ARG A 929 -19.35 -14.70 4.23
CA ARG A 929 -19.22 -16.15 4.21
C ARG A 929 -19.14 -16.71 2.79
N VAL A 930 -18.54 -17.89 2.66
CA VAL A 930 -18.41 -18.65 1.41
C VAL A 930 -19.13 -19.99 1.56
N VAL A 931 -19.90 -20.39 0.54
CA VAL A 931 -20.54 -21.71 0.45
C VAL A 931 -20.10 -22.39 -0.84
N MET A 932 -19.54 -23.58 -0.71
CA MET A 932 -18.97 -24.38 -1.79
C MET A 932 -19.99 -25.41 -2.31
N SER A 933 -19.88 -25.84 -3.57
CA SER A 933 -20.71 -26.92 -4.15
C SER A 933 -20.53 -28.28 -3.46
N THR A 934 -19.41 -28.47 -2.75
CA THR A 934 -19.13 -29.59 -1.84
C THR A 934 -19.94 -29.57 -0.54
N GLY A 935 -20.73 -28.51 -0.29
CA GLY A 935 -21.42 -28.26 0.97
C GLY A 935 -20.55 -27.63 2.07
N THR A 936 -19.24 -27.48 1.83
CA THR A 936 -18.31 -26.81 2.75
C THR A 936 -18.69 -25.33 2.91
N LYS A 937 -18.61 -24.81 4.14
CA LYS A 937 -18.84 -23.40 4.45
C LYS A 937 -17.63 -22.81 5.15
N HIS A 938 -17.24 -21.59 4.79
CA HIS A 938 -16.18 -20.83 5.44
C HIS A 938 -16.74 -19.46 5.84
N ARG A 939 -16.43 -18.99 7.05
CA ARG A 939 -16.64 -17.59 7.45
C ARG A 939 -15.41 -16.79 7.04
N VAL A 940 -15.62 -15.54 6.65
CA VAL A 940 -14.58 -14.55 6.41
C VAL A 940 -14.62 -13.59 7.59
N GLU A 941 -13.58 -13.59 8.41
CA GLU A 941 -13.51 -12.68 9.55
C GLU A 941 -13.24 -11.23 9.09
N PRO A 942 -13.70 -10.22 9.82
CA PRO A 942 -13.44 -8.81 9.48
C PRO A 942 -11.96 -8.47 9.67
N PRO A 943 -11.38 -7.52 8.88
CA PRO A 943 -9.99 -7.14 9.00
C PRO A 943 -9.62 -6.69 10.42
N THR A 944 -8.59 -7.32 11.00
CA THR A 944 -8.14 -7.05 12.38
C THR A 944 -7.41 -5.72 12.52
N HIS A 945 -6.72 -5.29 11.45
CA HIS A 945 -6.02 -4.02 11.35
C HIS A 945 -6.80 -3.08 10.43
N THR A 946 -7.31 -1.98 10.98
CA THR A 946 -8.09 -0.97 10.26
C THR A 946 -7.67 0.44 10.68
N ALA A 947 -7.94 1.44 9.82
CA ALA A 947 -7.65 2.85 10.09
C ALA A 947 -8.88 3.73 9.83
N LYS A 948 -9.03 4.83 10.60
CA LYS A 948 -10.10 5.81 10.38
C LYS A 948 -9.64 6.84 9.35
N TYR A 949 -10.46 7.07 8.33
CA TYR A 949 -10.22 8.06 7.27
C TYR A 949 -11.25 9.18 7.34
N PRO A 950 -10.89 10.43 6.98
CA PRO A 950 -11.83 11.54 7.04
C PRO A 950 -12.84 11.51 5.88
N ILE A 951 -14.10 11.83 6.20
CA ILE A 951 -15.20 11.96 5.23
C ILE A 951 -14.97 13.17 4.32
N VAL A 952 -14.53 14.29 4.89
CA VAL A 952 -14.03 15.45 4.14
C VAL A 952 -12.61 15.15 3.71
N ARG A 953 -12.36 15.07 2.40
CA ARG A 953 -11.02 14.78 1.86
C ARG A 953 -10.12 16.01 1.97
N PRO A 954 -8.79 15.84 2.13
CA PRO A 954 -7.85 16.94 2.02
C PRO A 954 -8.01 17.62 0.65
N SER A 955 -8.26 18.92 0.66
CA SER A 955 -8.56 19.72 -0.53
C SER A 955 -7.82 21.05 -0.44
N THR A 956 -6.89 21.29 -1.35
CA THR A 956 -6.09 22.52 -1.40
C THR A 956 -6.04 23.12 -2.80
N GLU A 957 -5.88 24.45 -2.83
CA GLU A 957 -5.47 25.16 -4.04
C GLU A 957 -3.95 25.02 -4.27
N THR A 958 -3.54 25.30 -5.49
CA THR A 958 -2.19 25.11 -6.02
C THR A 958 -1.07 25.63 -5.13
N HIS A 959 -0.26 24.72 -4.58
CA HIS A 959 0.95 25.08 -3.86
C HIS A 959 2.01 25.64 -4.81
N GLY A 960 2.53 26.83 -4.49
CA GLY A 960 3.51 27.55 -5.31
C GLY A 960 3.02 27.81 -6.74
N PRO A 961 1.97 28.65 -6.94
CA PRO A 961 1.46 28.95 -8.27
C PRO A 961 2.51 29.72 -9.08
N VAL A 962 2.65 29.39 -10.35
CA VAL A 962 3.53 30.10 -11.30
C VAL A 962 2.79 31.36 -11.81
N ASP A 963 3.50 32.44 -12.16
CA ASP A 963 2.87 33.54 -12.88
C ASP A 963 2.36 33.08 -14.26
N MET A 964 1.07 33.29 -14.51
CA MET A 964 0.40 32.88 -15.75
C MET A 964 0.95 33.58 -17.00
N LEU A 965 1.60 34.74 -16.85
CA LEU A 965 2.26 35.44 -17.96
C LEU A 965 3.51 34.69 -18.46
N THR A 966 4.10 33.81 -17.66
CA THR A 966 5.32 33.05 -18.04
C THR A 966 5.07 32.02 -19.14
N PHE A 967 3.82 31.58 -19.34
CA PHE A 967 3.44 30.69 -20.45
C PHE A 967 3.33 31.42 -21.80
N GLY A 968 3.53 32.75 -21.82
CA GLY A 968 3.53 33.57 -23.04
C GLY A 968 2.14 34.05 -23.46
N PRO A 969 1.97 34.46 -24.74
CA PRO A 969 0.70 34.97 -25.25
C PRO A 969 -0.44 33.97 -25.14
N ILE A 970 -1.61 34.43 -24.73
CA ILE A 970 -2.85 33.64 -24.58
C ILE A 970 -3.80 33.81 -25.77
N GLU A 971 -4.65 32.81 -25.99
CA GLU A 971 -5.80 32.83 -26.88
C GLU A 971 -7.05 32.40 -26.11
N TRP A 972 -8.19 33.05 -26.38
CA TRP A 972 -9.48 32.69 -25.80
C TRP A 972 -10.06 31.48 -26.53
N ALA A 973 -9.93 30.29 -25.93
CA ALA A 973 -10.23 29.01 -26.57
C ALA A 973 -10.95 28.03 -25.62
N PRO A 974 -11.68 27.02 -26.12
CA PRO A 974 -12.22 25.95 -25.28
C PRO A 974 -11.10 25.26 -24.50
N LEU A 975 -11.28 25.06 -23.19
CA LEU A 975 -10.35 24.34 -22.30
C LEU A 975 -9.94 22.99 -22.90
N GLY A 976 -10.91 22.28 -23.48
CA GLY A 976 -10.75 21.00 -24.14
C GLY A 976 -9.82 20.98 -25.35
N SER A 977 -9.41 22.15 -25.87
CA SER A 977 -8.43 22.24 -26.97
C SER A 977 -7.08 21.62 -26.61
N VAL A 978 -6.67 21.69 -25.35
CA VAL A 978 -5.38 21.16 -24.86
C VAL A 978 -5.51 20.25 -23.62
N VAL A 979 -6.69 20.24 -23.00
CA VAL A 979 -6.98 19.45 -21.79
C VAL A 979 -7.90 18.27 -22.13
N HIS A 980 -7.48 17.06 -21.77
CA HIS A 980 -8.35 15.88 -21.69
C HIS A 980 -9.13 15.91 -20.37
N ALA A 981 -10.32 15.32 -20.36
CA ALA A 981 -11.09 15.09 -19.16
C ALA A 981 -11.75 13.70 -19.12
N ARG A 982 -12.12 13.27 -17.92
CA ARG A 982 -13.01 12.15 -17.63
C ARG A 982 -13.94 12.58 -16.49
N SER A 983 -15.20 12.16 -16.52
CA SER A 983 -16.14 12.34 -15.39
C SER A 983 -17.06 11.13 -15.21
N GLY A 984 -17.65 11.02 -14.02
CA GLY A 984 -18.57 9.95 -13.61
C GLY A 984 -19.20 10.21 -12.24
N ASP A 985 -20.26 9.47 -11.92
CA ASP A 985 -21.00 9.56 -10.67
C ASP A 985 -20.42 8.66 -9.56
N LYS A 986 -20.71 8.98 -8.29
CA LYS A 986 -20.60 8.00 -7.20
C LYS A 986 -21.63 8.33 -6.12
N GLY A 987 -22.83 7.78 -6.30
CA GLY A 987 -24.04 8.24 -5.60
C GLY A 987 -24.55 9.55 -6.22
N ASP A 988 -24.88 10.55 -5.40
CA ASP A 988 -25.28 11.88 -5.90
C ASP A 988 -24.08 12.81 -6.22
N ASN A 989 -22.86 12.35 -5.92
CA ASN A 989 -21.62 13.06 -6.21
C ASN A 989 -21.26 12.91 -7.70
N SER A 990 -20.68 13.94 -8.29
CA SER A 990 -20.01 13.85 -9.60
C SER A 990 -18.52 14.17 -9.48
N ASN A 991 -17.69 13.31 -10.04
CA ASN A 991 -16.23 13.44 -10.08
C ASN A 991 -15.79 13.86 -11.49
N VAL A 992 -14.77 14.71 -11.60
CA VAL A 992 -14.18 15.13 -12.88
C VAL A 992 -12.67 15.34 -12.75
N GLY A 993 -11.91 14.53 -13.49
CA GLY A 993 -10.48 14.71 -13.67
C GLY A 993 -10.17 15.42 -14.98
N PHE A 994 -9.23 16.37 -14.92
CA PHE A 994 -8.65 17.07 -16.06
C PHE A 994 -7.16 16.75 -16.14
N PHE A 995 -6.61 16.51 -17.33
CA PHE A 995 -5.19 16.24 -17.53
C PHE A 995 -4.69 16.73 -18.89
N VAL A 996 -3.38 16.90 -19.01
CA VAL A 996 -2.72 17.47 -20.20
C VAL A 996 -1.70 16.50 -20.79
N ARG A 997 -1.34 16.70 -22.05
CA ARG A 997 -0.50 15.78 -22.83
C ARG A 997 0.98 15.93 -22.47
N ASN A 998 1.44 17.17 -22.27
CA ASN A 998 2.84 17.49 -22.01
C ASN A 998 3.05 17.98 -20.57
N ASP A 999 4.22 17.70 -19.99
CA ASP A 999 4.51 18.02 -18.58
C ASP A 999 4.56 19.54 -18.30
N ASP A 1000 4.89 20.36 -19.30
CA ASP A 1000 4.94 21.83 -19.18
C ASP A 1000 3.55 22.49 -19.22
N GLU A 1001 2.55 21.83 -19.80
CA GLU A 1001 1.14 22.24 -19.75
C GLU A 1001 0.55 22.09 -18.33
N TYR A 1002 1.14 21.25 -17.48
CA TYR A 1002 0.58 20.91 -16.16
C TYR A 1002 0.60 22.09 -15.19
N ALA A 1003 1.66 22.90 -15.21
CA ALA A 1003 1.79 24.07 -14.34
C ALA A 1003 0.68 25.11 -14.63
N TRP A 1004 0.32 25.29 -15.90
CA TRP A 1004 -0.83 26.11 -16.30
C TRP A 1004 -2.16 25.46 -15.89
N LEU A 1005 -2.34 24.16 -16.12
CA LEU A 1005 -3.57 23.43 -15.77
C LEU A 1005 -3.94 23.59 -14.30
N ARG A 1006 -2.98 23.32 -13.39
CA ARG A 1006 -3.19 23.43 -11.95
C ARG A 1006 -3.41 24.87 -11.48
N ASN A 1007 -2.68 25.84 -12.04
CA ASN A 1007 -2.89 27.26 -11.77
C ASN A 1007 -4.31 27.73 -12.17
N LEU A 1008 -4.77 27.33 -13.36
CA LEU A 1008 -6.05 27.75 -13.92
C LEU A 1008 -7.23 27.10 -13.18
N LEU A 1009 -7.17 25.79 -12.99
CA LEU A 1009 -8.24 25.01 -12.39
C LEU A 1009 -8.16 25.06 -10.87
N THR A 1010 -8.67 26.17 -10.33
CA THR A 1010 -9.03 26.34 -8.91
C THR A 1010 -10.49 25.90 -8.66
N VAL A 1011 -10.89 25.71 -7.40
CA VAL A 1011 -12.30 25.48 -7.04
C VAL A 1011 -13.18 26.65 -7.48
N SER A 1012 -12.68 27.88 -7.34
CA SER A 1012 -13.36 29.09 -7.83
C SER A 1012 -13.56 29.04 -9.35
N LYS A 1013 -12.52 28.66 -10.12
CA LYS A 1013 -12.63 28.52 -11.58
C LYS A 1013 -13.60 27.42 -11.98
N LEU A 1014 -13.61 26.26 -11.28
CA LEU A 1014 -14.58 25.19 -11.55
C LEU A 1014 -16.02 25.71 -11.44
N LYS A 1015 -16.36 26.45 -10.37
CA LYS A 1015 -17.70 27.04 -10.20
C LYS A 1015 -18.05 28.02 -11.34
N GLN A 1016 -17.09 28.84 -11.81
CA GLN A 1016 -17.27 29.71 -12.98
C GLN A 1016 -17.51 28.92 -14.29
N LEU A 1017 -16.83 27.78 -14.47
CA LEU A 1017 -16.98 26.91 -15.64
C LEU A 1017 -18.32 26.16 -15.64
N PHE A 1018 -18.90 25.85 -14.48
CA PHE A 1018 -20.30 25.38 -14.40
C PHE A 1018 -21.31 26.47 -14.80
N GLY A 1019 -21.05 27.75 -14.51
CA GLY A 1019 -21.95 28.86 -14.83
C GLY A 1019 -23.33 28.70 -14.19
N ASP A 1020 -24.41 28.93 -14.94
CA ASP A 1020 -25.79 28.86 -14.44
C ASP A 1020 -26.14 27.50 -13.82
N ASP A 1021 -25.55 26.40 -14.33
CA ASP A 1021 -25.71 25.04 -13.78
C ASP A 1021 -25.04 24.87 -12.40
N TRP A 1022 -24.22 25.82 -11.95
CA TRP A 1022 -23.85 25.93 -10.53
C TRP A 1022 -25.05 26.37 -9.68
N PHE A 1023 -25.83 27.35 -10.15
CA PHE A 1023 -26.88 28.02 -9.37
C PHE A 1023 -28.28 27.36 -9.50
N LYS A 1024 -28.47 26.41 -10.43
CA LYS A 1024 -29.69 25.58 -10.49
C LYS A 1024 -29.86 24.59 -9.33
N MET A 1025 -28.79 24.37 -8.56
CA MET A 1025 -28.69 23.38 -7.49
C MET A 1025 -28.45 24.10 -6.14
N ASN A 1026 -28.15 23.38 -5.07
CA ASN A 1026 -27.60 23.99 -3.86
C ASN A 1026 -26.29 24.76 -4.19
N PRO A 1027 -26.22 26.10 -4.02
CA PRO A 1027 -25.03 26.89 -4.36
C PRO A 1027 -23.87 26.69 -3.37
N ASP A 1028 -24.20 26.26 -2.15
CA ASP A 1028 -23.26 26.00 -1.05
C ASP A 1028 -22.66 24.59 -1.10
N ARG A 1029 -23.05 23.76 -2.09
CA ARG A 1029 -22.56 22.38 -2.22
C ARG A 1029 -21.04 22.31 -2.33
N ARG A 1030 -20.49 21.28 -1.68
CA ARG A 1030 -19.08 21.14 -1.36
C ARG A 1030 -18.28 20.64 -2.58
N VAL A 1031 -17.07 21.18 -2.75
CA VAL A 1031 -16.13 20.78 -3.80
C VAL A 1031 -14.80 20.43 -3.15
N GLU A 1032 -14.27 19.26 -3.47
CA GLU A 1032 -12.94 18.80 -3.07
C GLU A 1032 -12.01 18.82 -4.31
N ARG A 1033 -10.79 19.34 -4.17
CA ARG A 1033 -9.78 19.46 -5.25
C ARG A 1033 -8.50 18.71 -4.87
N VAL A 1034 -7.94 17.95 -5.80
CA VAL A 1034 -6.64 17.26 -5.64
C VAL A 1034 -5.78 17.36 -6.89
N GLU A 1035 -4.46 17.41 -6.70
CA GLU A 1035 -3.45 17.36 -7.77
C GLU A 1035 -2.83 15.95 -7.83
N PHE A 1036 -2.60 15.44 -9.04
CA PHE A 1036 -1.86 14.20 -9.30
C PHE A 1036 -0.64 14.48 -10.21
N PRO A 1037 0.50 14.92 -9.66
CA PRO A 1037 1.65 15.36 -10.46
C PRO A 1037 2.31 14.26 -11.30
N GLY A 1038 2.19 12.98 -10.91
CA GLY A 1038 2.76 11.86 -11.66
C GLY A 1038 2.04 11.51 -12.96
N ILE A 1039 0.88 12.13 -13.22
CA ILE A 1039 0.04 11.95 -14.42
C ILE A 1039 -0.49 13.28 -14.99
N ASN A 1040 0.12 14.41 -14.60
CA ASN A 1040 -0.23 15.77 -15.05
C ASN A 1040 -1.72 16.13 -14.88
N ALA A 1041 -2.37 15.68 -13.78
CA ALA A 1041 -3.81 15.82 -13.60
C ALA A 1041 -4.23 16.70 -12.40
N VAL A 1042 -5.41 17.30 -12.53
CA VAL A 1042 -6.15 18.02 -11.48
C VAL A 1042 -7.55 17.40 -11.44
N HIS A 1043 -7.97 16.94 -10.27
CA HIS A 1043 -9.24 16.23 -10.11
C HIS A 1043 -10.14 16.95 -9.09
N PHE A 1044 -11.42 17.02 -9.41
CA PHE A 1044 -12.46 17.59 -8.56
C PHE A 1044 -13.55 16.57 -8.24
N ARG A 1045 -14.03 16.62 -7.02
CA ARG A 1045 -15.25 15.95 -6.58
C ARG A 1045 -16.27 17.01 -6.16
N VAL A 1046 -17.41 17.04 -6.85
CA VAL A 1046 -18.53 17.93 -6.55
C VAL A 1046 -19.63 17.10 -5.90
N LEU A 1047 -19.92 17.40 -4.64
CA LEU A 1047 -20.98 16.72 -3.90
C LEU A 1047 -22.36 17.23 -4.33
N ASP A 1048 -23.39 16.40 -4.17
CA ASP A 1048 -24.81 16.74 -4.35
C ASP A 1048 -25.11 17.39 -5.71
N ASN A 1049 -24.52 16.85 -6.78
CA ASN A 1049 -24.51 17.48 -8.11
C ASN A 1049 -25.48 16.81 -9.10
N LEU A 1050 -26.08 15.67 -8.73
CA LEU A 1050 -26.90 14.85 -9.63
C LEU A 1050 -28.39 14.78 -9.23
N ASN A 1051 -28.83 15.47 -8.17
CA ASN A 1051 -30.23 15.50 -7.68
C ASN A 1051 -30.81 14.11 -7.30
N GLY A 1052 -29.98 13.25 -6.70
CA GLY A 1052 -30.30 11.89 -6.26
C GLY A 1052 -29.50 10.77 -6.97
N GLY A 1053 -28.50 11.13 -7.79
CA GLY A 1053 -27.79 10.19 -8.66
C GLY A 1053 -28.71 9.52 -9.70
N ILE A 1054 -28.16 8.57 -10.46
CA ILE A 1054 -28.86 7.96 -11.62
C ILE A 1054 -30.23 7.32 -11.32
N ALA A 1055 -30.50 6.94 -10.06
CA ALA A 1055 -31.76 6.29 -9.67
C ALA A 1055 -32.95 7.26 -9.52
N SER A 1056 -32.70 8.54 -9.14
CA SER A 1056 -33.76 9.56 -8.94
C SER A 1056 -33.44 10.95 -9.51
N SER A 1057 -32.36 11.13 -10.26
CA SER A 1057 -32.01 12.40 -10.93
C SER A 1057 -33.11 12.95 -11.83
N ASP A 1058 -33.28 14.27 -11.83
CA ASP A 1058 -34.03 14.99 -12.87
C ASP A 1058 -33.13 15.56 -13.97
N ARG A 1059 -31.81 15.45 -13.87
CA ARG A 1059 -30.87 15.88 -14.91
C ARG A 1059 -30.88 14.91 -16.08
N ILE A 1060 -30.53 15.38 -17.28
CA ILE A 1060 -30.39 14.50 -18.45
C ILE A 1060 -29.13 13.61 -18.37
N ASP A 1061 -28.08 14.09 -17.69
CA ASP A 1061 -26.84 13.37 -17.39
C ASP A 1061 -26.82 12.97 -15.91
N GLY A 1062 -27.68 12.01 -15.54
CA GLY A 1062 -27.74 11.45 -14.18
C GLY A 1062 -26.53 10.58 -13.79
N LEU A 1063 -25.61 10.30 -14.73
CA LEU A 1063 -24.34 9.59 -14.53
C LEU A 1063 -23.14 10.57 -14.43
N GLY A 1064 -23.36 11.87 -14.62
CA GLY A 1064 -22.28 12.87 -14.67
C GLY A 1064 -21.21 12.62 -15.75
N LYS A 1065 -21.47 11.77 -16.76
CA LYS A 1065 -20.48 11.32 -17.76
C LYS A 1065 -20.24 12.35 -18.86
N GLY A 1066 -21.15 13.31 -19.03
CA GLY A 1066 -21.02 14.47 -19.92
C GLY A 1066 -20.38 15.70 -19.26
N ILE A 1067 -20.25 15.73 -17.92
CA ILE A 1067 -19.71 16.89 -17.18
C ILE A 1067 -18.29 17.26 -17.63
N GLY A 1068 -17.41 16.27 -17.87
CA GLY A 1068 -16.06 16.51 -18.38
C GLY A 1068 -16.06 17.20 -19.75
N GLU A 1069 -16.87 16.72 -20.70
CA GLU A 1069 -17.00 17.32 -22.03
C GLU A 1069 -17.66 18.70 -22.00
N TYR A 1070 -18.67 18.89 -21.13
CA TYR A 1070 -19.28 20.20 -20.90
C TYR A 1070 -18.24 21.21 -20.41
N LEU A 1071 -17.48 20.89 -19.36
CA LEU A 1071 -16.46 21.78 -18.79
C LEU A 1071 -15.28 22.00 -19.76
N ARG A 1072 -14.92 20.99 -20.59
CA ARG A 1072 -13.99 21.15 -21.72
C ARG A 1072 -14.50 22.11 -22.80
N SER A 1073 -15.80 22.16 -23.07
CA SER A 1073 -16.37 23.08 -24.07
C SER A 1073 -16.31 24.56 -23.65
N ARG A 1074 -16.17 24.84 -22.34
CA ARG A 1074 -16.09 26.20 -21.80
C ARG A 1074 -14.77 26.87 -22.19
N TYR A 1075 -14.85 28.15 -22.54
CA TYR A 1075 -13.68 28.92 -22.95
C TYR A 1075 -12.88 29.43 -21.75
N VAL A 1076 -11.56 29.47 -21.93
CA VAL A 1076 -10.54 29.96 -20.99
C VAL A 1076 -9.38 30.60 -21.76
N ASP A 1077 -8.51 31.30 -21.04
CA ASP A 1077 -7.24 31.79 -21.55
C ASP A 1077 -6.23 30.64 -21.66
N VAL A 1078 -6.00 30.14 -22.89
CA VAL A 1078 -5.06 29.06 -23.19
C VAL A 1078 -3.77 29.66 -23.77
N PRO A 1079 -2.58 29.38 -23.22
CA PRO A 1079 -1.31 29.77 -23.81
C PRO A 1079 -1.19 29.25 -25.24
N LYS A 1080 -0.92 30.17 -26.17
CA LYS A 1080 -0.89 29.87 -27.61
C LYS A 1080 0.13 28.78 -27.94
N ALA A 1081 1.26 28.75 -27.23
CA ALA A 1081 2.29 27.72 -27.38
C ALA A 1081 1.80 26.27 -27.13
N PHE A 1082 0.65 26.08 -26.46
CA PHE A 1082 0.00 24.78 -26.30
C PHE A 1082 -1.01 24.47 -27.42
N LEU A 1083 -1.68 25.50 -27.96
CA LEU A 1083 -2.59 25.39 -29.11
C LEU A 1083 -1.84 25.14 -30.42
N ASP A 1084 -0.67 25.78 -30.58
CA ASP A 1084 0.22 25.61 -31.74
C ASP A 1084 0.77 24.16 -31.87
N ARG A 1085 0.63 23.34 -30.82
CA ARG A 1085 0.93 21.88 -30.82
C ARG A 1085 -0.20 21.02 -31.42
N GLY A 1086 -1.32 21.62 -31.82
CA GLY A 1086 -2.51 20.94 -32.32
C GLY A 1086 -3.54 20.66 -31.22
N ARG A 1087 -4.83 20.79 -31.58
CA ARG A 1087 -5.96 20.66 -30.66
C ARG A 1087 -6.47 19.22 -30.56
N ILE A 1088 -6.99 18.86 -29.38
CA ILE A 1088 -7.68 17.59 -29.08
C ILE A 1088 -9.07 17.56 -29.71
#